data_AF-A0A256XTH0-F1
#
_entry.id   AF-A0A256XTH0-F1
#
_cell.length_a   1.000
_cell.length_b   1.000
_cell.length_c   1.000
_cell.angle_alpha   90.00
_cell.angle_beta   90.00
_cell.angle_gamma   90.00
#
_symmetry.space_group_name_H-M   'P 1'
#
loop_
_entity.id
_entity.type
_entity.pdbx_description
1 polymer ?
#
loop_
_entity_poly.entity_id
_entity_poly.type
_entity_poly.pdbx_seq_one_letter_code
_entity_poly.pdbx_strand_id
1 'polypeptide(L)'
;MVKTAGFSIGFQPTDIVKEYVDVVLNVDDLRIVYPFIENYLEKKEILMIPGPTKVTEEVIKELEKPIIPHRDSRFKNLFNELTSLVKEVFETKKDVILLTGSSTLGMEAAIANVSDSNDNVLVISNGKFGERFAEIASRYANVIHVKRKWGERINLEEIEKLFREYRIKAVTMVHNETSTGMVNPLKEIGELAKKYGALFIVDVVSSVGGDIIEFDKWNIDIAVLGVQKAIGAPPGVTILLVNPDVWKVIERKKRRPPYYMDLLLYKKYAKVGETPFTPAISLIYSLKKALEIIKEEGIRNRVERHKNFADVIRKTGLILGLKPVAEANFSKTVIAFYVPENFTPKEIVEKMKEYGVYITTGQGHFKEKVIRIGHMGNVTVDDILRTVATLDIVLGGRGKATELAFKLLNDYPKIALLANFSEDFKDKLEKIGILTDNIEEAEIVIIRSKNKINKDFLDKAKNLKAIITATHGLDHIDFEEVRRRKIEIYEVAVSARSVAELTYALILALSRKIVEANNALKKGLWKKNEMIGTEIYGKKLGIVGFGRIGKEVARIGKALGMKILVYDPYITTKSFKEHDDLEFVDTLENLLRNSDIITLHIALTPETEGLIGEREFKLMKTSAYLINTSRGKIVDKQALYRALKEGWIAGAALDVFDTEPPQDGQFKDFHNLIVTPHIGACTLEANRRKERRIIELIKEIADNKKCSFSNF
;
A
#
# COMPACT_ATOMS: atom_id res chain seq x y z
N MET A 1 11.42 -23.80 1.98
CA MET A 1 11.87 -23.01 3.16
C MET A 1 11.25 -23.43 4.50
N VAL A 2 10.18 -24.26 4.55
CA VAL A 2 9.65 -24.77 5.84
C VAL A 2 10.46 -25.96 6.42
N LYS A 3 11.19 -26.72 5.59
CA LYS A 3 12.06 -27.82 6.06
C LYS A 3 13.47 -27.40 6.51
N THR A 4 13.92 -26.18 6.22
CA THR A 4 15.32 -25.77 6.39
C THR A 4 15.56 -24.74 7.50
N ALA A 5 14.53 -24.29 8.20
CA ALA A 5 14.65 -23.21 9.19
C ALA A 5 14.97 -23.65 10.62
N GLY A 6 15.12 -24.96 10.91
CA GLY A 6 15.69 -25.42 12.18
C GLY A 6 15.02 -24.91 13.46
N PHE A 7 13.76 -24.46 13.42
CA PHE A 7 13.01 -24.10 14.62
C PHE A 7 12.59 -25.39 15.33
N SER A 8 13.34 -25.77 16.35
CA SER A 8 12.95 -26.76 17.36
C SER A 8 11.90 -26.15 18.30
N ILE A 9 10.68 -25.96 17.79
CA ILE A 9 9.49 -25.79 18.62
C ILE A 9 8.65 -27.02 18.30
N GLY A 10 8.29 -27.80 19.32
CA GLY A 10 7.54 -29.05 19.22
C GLY A 10 6.12 -28.85 18.69
N PHE A 11 5.99 -28.44 17.44
CA PHE A 11 4.75 -28.32 16.70
C PHE A 11 4.61 -29.60 15.87
N GLN A 12 3.74 -30.52 16.27
CA GLN A 12 3.20 -31.46 15.30
C GLN A 12 2.32 -30.63 14.36
N PRO A 13 2.59 -30.58 13.04
CA PRO A 13 1.72 -29.89 12.11
C PRO A 13 0.36 -30.58 12.17
N THR A 14 -0.66 -29.88 12.69
CA THR A 14 -2.04 -30.34 12.57
C THR A 14 -2.36 -30.46 11.08
N ASP A 15 -3.28 -31.36 10.69
CA ASP A 15 -3.62 -31.58 9.28
C ASP A 15 -4.08 -30.30 8.54
N ILE A 16 -4.50 -29.28 9.30
CA ILE A 16 -4.81 -27.94 8.80
C ILE A 16 -3.56 -27.22 8.27
N VAL A 17 -2.39 -27.35 8.90
CA VAL A 17 -1.14 -26.79 8.37
C VAL A 17 -0.80 -27.44 7.02
N LYS A 18 -1.14 -28.71 6.79
CA LYS A 18 -0.95 -29.36 5.47
C LYS A 18 -1.90 -28.83 4.40
N GLU A 19 -3.15 -28.47 4.72
CA GLU A 19 -4.08 -27.86 3.75
C GLU A 19 -3.67 -26.42 3.41
N TYR A 20 -3.19 -25.65 4.39
CA TYR A 20 -2.65 -24.31 4.16
C TYR A 20 -1.31 -24.34 3.43
N VAL A 21 -0.55 -25.43 3.56
CA VAL A 21 0.70 -25.65 2.85
C VAL A 21 0.49 -25.58 1.33
N ASP A 22 -0.66 -25.91 0.75
CA ASP A 22 -0.88 -25.70 -0.70
C ASP A 22 -1.10 -24.23 -1.10
N VAL A 23 -1.72 -23.40 -0.24
CA VAL A 23 -1.82 -21.95 -0.45
C VAL A 23 -0.46 -21.28 -0.23
N VAL A 24 0.30 -21.78 0.74
CA VAL A 24 1.64 -21.31 1.11
C VAL A 24 2.74 -21.81 0.16
N LEU A 25 2.58 -22.97 -0.49
CA LEU A 25 3.56 -23.54 -1.41
C LEU A 25 3.39 -23.02 -2.84
N ASN A 26 2.19 -22.58 -3.23
CA ASN A 26 1.97 -22.00 -4.55
C ASN A 26 2.26 -20.48 -4.60
N VAL A 27 2.43 -19.84 -3.44
CA VAL A 27 2.82 -18.44 -3.33
C VAL A 27 4.24 -18.38 -2.79
N ASP A 28 5.24 -18.24 -3.66
CA ASP A 28 6.67 -18.19 -3.31
C ASP A 28 7.07 -16.99 -2.42
N ASP A 29 6.12 -16.18 -1.95
CA ASP A 29 6.38 -15.00 -1.15
C ASP A 29 5.90 -15.18 0.30
N LEU A 30 6.86 -15.38 1.19
CA LEU A 30 6.63 -15.47 2.63
C LEU A 30 5.93 -14.23 3.21
N ARG A 31 5.91 -13.06 2.53
CA ARG A 31 5.14 -11.89 2.99
C ARG A 31 3.63 -12.01 2.73
N ILE A 32 3.24 -12.81 1.75
CA ILE A 32 1.83 -13.18 1.51
C ILE A 32 1.41 -14.27 2.49
N VAL A 33 2.34 -14.90 3.20
CA VAL A 33 2.06 -16.04 4.08
C VAL A 33 2.22 -15.68 5.55
N TYR A 34 3.19 -14.85 5.91
CA TYR A 34 3.61 -14.62 7.29
C TYR A 34 2.55 -13.88 8.14
N PRO A 35 1.92 -12.79 7.65
CA PRO A 35 0.79 -12.16 8.37
C PRO A 35 -0.41 -13.10 8.54
N PHE A 36 -0.54 -14.09 7.65
CA PHE A 36 -1.62 -15.07 7.67
C PHE A 36 -1.36 -16.15 8.71
N ILE A 37 -0.11 -16.63 8.84
CA ILE A 37 0.27 -17.61 9.87
C ILE A 37 0.21 -16.98 11.27
N GLU A 38 0.78 -15.79 11.48
CA GLU A 38 0.77 -15.13 12.79
C GLU A 38 -0.65 -14.85 13.28
N ASN A 39 -1.51 -14.25 12.45
CA ASN A 39 -2.89 -13.94 12.85
C ASN A 39 -3.80 -15.18 12.93
N TYR A 40 -3.48 -16.25 12.20
CA TYR A 40 -4.20 -17.53 12.29
C TYR A 40 -3.90 -18.27 13.59
N LEU A 41 -2.64 -18.25 14.05
CA LEU A 41 -2.24 -18.84 15.32
C LEU A 41 -2.94 -18.16 16.52
N GLU A 42 -3.27 -16.87 16.40
CA GLU A 42 -3.97 -16.11 17.45
C GLU A 42 -5.47 -16.44 17.59
N LYS A 43 -6.11 -17.11 16.62
CA LYS A 43 -7.55 -17.46 16.63
C LYS A 43 -8.50 -16.30 16.98
N LYS A 44 -8.15 -15.04 16.67
CA LYS A 44 -9.07 -13.91 16.90
C LYS A 44 -10.34 -14.07 16.06
N GLU A 45 -11.51 -13.82 16.62
CA GLU A 45 -12.76 -13.87 15.85
C GLU A 45 -12.93 -12.58 15.04
N ILE A 46 -13.25 -12.70 13.75
CA ILE A 46 -13.61 -11.54 12.91
C ILE A 46 -15.06 -11.64 12.44
N LEU A 47 -15.79 -10.53 12.58
CA LEU A 47 -17.19 -10.41 12.21
C LEU A 47 -17.33 -9.84 10.80
N MET A 48 -17.51 -10.72 9.83
CA MET A 48 -17.74 -10.43 8.42
C MET A 48 -19.20 -10.65 8.04
N ILE A 49 -20.09 -10.32 8.98
CA ILE A 49 -21.53 -10.39 8.85
C ILE A 49 -22.08 -9.00 8.47
N PRO A 50 -23.23 -8.90 7.79
CA PRO A 50 -23.80 -7.60 7.38
C PRO A 50 -24.43 -6.82 8.56
N GLY A 51 -23.96 -6.99 9.79
CA GLY A 51 -24.44 -6.34 11.01
C GLY A 51 -24.93 -7.31 12.09
N PRO A 52 -24.57 -7.12 13.38
CA PRO A 52 -23.66 -6.08 13.88
C PRO A 52 -22.22 -6.26 13.39
N THR A 53 -21.51 -5.16 13.16
CA THR A 53 -20.14 -5.17 12.62
C THR A 53 -19.10 -4.99 13.72
N LYS A 54 -17.82 -5.15 13.36
CA LYS A 54 -16.68 -4.87 14.24
C LYS A 54 -16.77 -3.47 14.85
N VAL A 55 -16.66 -3.40 16.16
CA VAL A 55 -16.53 -2.18 16.97
C VAL A 55 -15.08 -2.13 17.47
N THR A 56 -14.42 -0.97 17.36
CA THR A 56 -13.01 -0.84 17.77
C THR A 56 -12.90 -0.81 19.29
N GLU A 57 -11.73 -1.18 19.82
CA GLU A 57 -11.45 -1.12 21.25
C GLU A 57 -11.65 0.30 21.81
N GLU A 58 -11.27 1.34 21.05
CA GLU A 58 -11.51 2.74 21.43
C GLU A 58 -13.00 3.05 21.61
N VAL A 59 -13.88 2.51 20.77
CA VAL A 59 -15.33 2.71 20.89
C VAL A 59 -15.91 1.86 22.02
N ILE A 60 -15.38 0.66 22.27
CA ILE A 60 -15.80 -0.20 23.39
C ILE A 60 -15.44 0.45 24.73
N LYS A 61 -14.24 1.02 24.86
CA LYS A 61 -13.78 1.69 26.08
C LYS A 61 -14.70 2.82 26.54
N GLU A 62 -15.37 3.47 25.60
CA GLU A 62 -16.35 4.53 25.90
C GLU A 62 -17.58 4.03 26.68
N LEU A 63 -17.90 2.73 26.60
CA LEU A 63 -18.99 2.12 27.37
C LEU A 63 -18.72 2.15 28.88
N GLU A 64 -17.45 2.21 29.30
CA GLU A 64 -17.01 2.18 30.69
C GLU A 64 -17.12 3.54 31.39
N LYS A 65 -17.48 4.60 30.64
CA LYS A 65 -17.61 5.95 31.21
C LYS A 65 -18.74 6.01 32.25
N PRO A 66 -18.56 6.78 33.35
CA PRO A 66 -19.59 6.95 34.37
C PRO A 66 -20.90 7.52 33.79
N ILE A 67 -22.04 7.01 34.27
CA ILE A 67 -23.36 7.51 33.88
C ILE A 67 -23.57 8.92 34.45
N ILE A 68 -24.05 9.82 33.59
CA ILE A 68 -24.41 11.20 33.95
C ILE A 68 -25.94 11.41 33.93
N PRO A 69 -26.50 12.30 34.75
CA PRO A 69 -27.91 12.67 34.67
C PRO A 69 -28.26 13.28 33.30
N HIS A 70 -29.20 12.68 32.57
CA HIS A 70 -29.64 13.12 31.23
C HIS A 70 -30.33 14.50 31.17
N ARG A 71 -30.43 15.21 32.30
CA ARG A 71 -31.04 16.55 32.44
C ARG A 71 -30.03 17.64 32.79
N ASP A 72 -28.79 17.28 33.15
CA ASP A 72 -27.77 18.26 33.51
C ASP A 72 -26.97 18.77 32.31
N SER A 73 -26.07 19.73 32.53
CA SER A 73 -25.26 20.36 31.48
C SER A 73 -24.29 19.40 30.78
N ARG A 74 -23.82 18.34 31.45
CA ARG A 74 -22.88 17.38 30.87
C ARG A 74 -23.54 16.57 29.77
N PHE A 75 -24.79 16.13 29.99
CA PHE A 75 -25.52 15.40 28.95
C PHE A 75 -25.91 16.33 27.80
N LYS A 76 -26.30 17.58 28.11
CA LYS A 76 -26.60 18.58 27.09
C LYS A 76 -25.41 18.81 26.15
N ASN A 77 -24.22 18.95 26.72
CA ASN A 77 -22.99 19.09 25.92
C ASN A 77 -22.73 17.84 25.07
N LEU A 78 -22.81 16.64 25.66
CA LEU A 78 -22.66 15.38 24.93
C LEU A 78 -23.64 15.25 23.76
N PHE A 79 -24.92 15.57 23.99
CA PHE A 79 -25.97 15.49 22.98
C PHE A 79 -25.73 16.51 21.85
N ASN A 80 -25.39 17.75 22.20
CA ASN A 80 -25.12 18.80 21.23
C ASN A 80 -23.88 18.49 20.38
N GLU A 81 -22.80 18.01 21.00
CA GLU A 81 -21.59 17.57 20.30
C GLU A 81 -21.90 16.40 19.36
N LEU A 82 -22.62 15.38 19.84
CA LEU A 82 -23.01 14.24 19.02
C LEU A 82 -23.85 14.67 17.81
N THR A 83 -24.89 15.48 18.03
CA THR A 83 -25.78 15.91 16.94
C THR A 83 -25.07 16.82 15.95
N SER A 84 -24.17 17.68 16.40
CA SER A 84 -23.29 18.48 15.54
C SER A 84 -22.37 17.58 14.71
N LEU A 85 -21.77 16.57 15.34
CA LEU A 85 -20.87 15.64 14.68
C LEU A 85 -21.58 14.79 13.62
N VAL A 86 -22.81 14.35 13.87
CA VAL A 86 -23.67 13.68 12.86
C VAL A 86 -23.87 14.58 11.64
N LYS A 87 -24.18 15.87 11.84
CA LYS A 87 -24.39 16.82 10.75
C LYS A 87 -23.12 17.07 9.95
N GLU A 88 -21.99 17.18 10.63
CA GLU A 88 -20.68 17.40 10.02
C GLU A 88 -20.23 16.19 9.20
N VAL A 89 -20.22 15.00 9.80
CA VAL A 89 -19.75 13.76 9.16
C VAL A 89 -20.58 13.40 7.92
N PHE A 90 -21.89 13.62 7.99
CA PHE A 90 -22.82 13.28 6.90
C PHE A 90 -23.24 14.48 6.05
N GLU A 91 -22.54 15.62 6.19
CA GLU A 91 -22.70 16.83 5.39
C GLU A 91 -24.18 17.24 5.22
N THR A 92 -24.95 17.28 6.31
CA THR A 92 -26.41 17.47 6.29
C THR A 92 -26.88 18.61 7.18
N LYS A 93 -27.89 19.35 6.73
CA LYS A 93 -28.55 20.44 7.48
C LYS A 93 -29.79 19.97 8.25
N LYS A 94 -30.22 18.73 8.06
CA LYS A 94 -31.44 18.17 8.68
C LYS A 94 -31.37 18.16 10.21
N ASP A 95 -32.54 18.11 10.84
CA ASP A 95 -32.63 17.94 12.28
C ASP A 95 -32.28 16.51 12.67
N VAL A 96 -31.49 16.35 13.73
CA VAL A 96 -31.03 15.04 14.22
C VAL A 96 -31.92 14.64 15.40
N ILE A 97 -32.63 13.53 15.26
CA ILE A 97 -33.46 12.95 16.32
C ILE A 97 -32.85 11.62 16.76
N LEU A 98 -32.64 11.47 18.06
CA LEU A 98 -32.01 10.30 18.66
C LEU A 98 -33.05 9.46 19.41
N LEU A 99 -33.19 8.18 19.05
CA LEU A 99 -34.04 7.23 19.77
C LEU A 99 -33.19 6.07 20.31
N THR A 100 -33.50 5.61 21.53
CA THR A 100 -32.92 4.40 22.10
C THR A 100 -33.73 3.19 21.63
N GLY A 101 -33.13 2.38 20.75
CA GLY A 101 -33.75 1.23 20.10
C GLY A 101 -33.04 0.85 18.81
N SER A 102 -33.44 -0.27 18.21
CA SER A 102 -32.94 -0.67 16.89
C SER A 102 -33.48 0.24 15.79
N SER A 103 -32.87 0.24 14.61
CA SER A 103 -33.37 1.02 13.47
C SER A 103 -34.79 0.66 13.01
N THR A 104 -35.30 -0.53 13.36
CA THR A 104 -36.72 -0.89 13.15
C THR A 104 -37.65 0.09 13.88
N LEU A 105 -37.28 0.56 15.08
CA LEU A 105 -38.00 1.62 15.80
C LEU A 105 -38.01 2.92 15.00
N GLY A 106 -36.89 3.25 14.36
CA GLY A 106 -36.78 4.44 13.52
C GLY A 106 -37.67 4.37 12.27
N MET A 107 -37.73 3.20 11.61
CA MET A 107 -38.63 2.95 10.47
C MET A 107 -40.09 3.12 10.86
N GLU A 108 -40.50 2.55 11.99
CA GLU A 108 -41.86 2.65 12.51
C GLU A 108 -42.20 4.07 12.93
N ALA A 109 -41.31 4.74 13.67
CA ALA A 109 -41.48 6.13 14.09
C ALA A 109 -41.63 7.07 12.88
N ALA A 110 -40.85 6.88 11.81
CA ALA A 110 -40.95 7.70 10.61
C ALA A 110 -42.37 7.63 9.98
N ILE A 111 -42.92 6.43 9.81
CA ILE A 111 -44.24 6.26 9.20
C ILE A 111 -45.36 6.67 10.15
N ALA A 112 -45.30 6.24 11.41
CA ALA A 112 -46.33 6.51 12.40
C ALA A 112 -46.55 8.02 12.64
N ASN A 113 -45.55 8.86 12.33
CA ASN A 113 -45.62 10.31 12.52
C ASN A 113 -46.06 11.10 11.28
N VAL A 114 -46.08 10.51 10.09
CA VAL A 114 -46.38 11.23 8.84
C VAL A 114 -47.63 10.75 8.10
N SER A 115 -48.14 9.56 8.46
CA SER A 115 -49.25 8.90 7.76
C SER A 115 -50.37 8.48 8.70
N ASP A 116 -51.60 8.61 8.24
CA ASP A 116 -52.82 8.04 8.84
C ASP A 116 -53.38 6.90 7.95
N SER A 117 -54.35 6.13 8.46
CA SER A 117 -54.85 4.91 7.80
C SER A 117 -55.39 5.10 6.38
N ASN A 118 -55.80 6.31 6.03
CA ASN A 118 -56.38 6.65 4.72
C ASN A 118 -55.33 7.23 3.75
N ASP A 119 -54.11 7.48 4.22
CA ASP A 119 -53.01 7.95 3.37
C ASP A 119 -52.45 6.78 2.58
N ASN A 120 -52.16 7.00 1.29
CA ASN A 120 -51.46 6.01 0.49
C ASN A 120 -49.94 6.13 0.71
N VAL A 121 -49.30 5.04 1.10
CA VAL A 121 -47.83 4.93 1.21
C VAL A 121 -47.33 3.96 0.16
N LEU A 122 -46.50 4.45 -0.76
CA LEU A 122 -45.84 3.63 -1.77
C LEU A 122 -44.60 2.99 -1.14
N VAL A 123 -44.52 1.67 -1.13
CA VAL A 123 -43.36 0.94 -0.59
C VAL A 123 -42.67 0.19 -1.72
N ILE A 124 -41.38 0.48 -1.93
CA ILE A 124 -40.57 -0.14 -2.98
C ILE A 124 -39.66 -1.19 -2.34
N SER A 125 -39.76 -2.44 -2.80
CA SER A 125 -38.95 -3.53 -2.25
C SER A 125 -38.40 -4.47 -3.30
N ASN A 126 -37.18 -4.93 -3.06
CA ASN A 126 -36.47 -5.94 -3.84
C ASN A 126 -35.58 -6.81 -2.93
N GLY A 127 -36.03 -7.02 -1.70
CA GLY A 127 -35.36 -7.81 -0.68
C GLY A 127 -36.08 -7.77 0.67
N LYS A 128 -35.49 -8.44 1.67
CA LYS A 128 -36.12 -8.69 2.97
C LYS A 128 -36.44 -7.41 3.75
N PHE A 129 -35.56 -6.41 3.70
CA PHE A 129 -35.72 -5.22 4.52
C PHE A 129 -36.73 -4.25 3.89
N GLY A 130 -36.81 -4.20 2.56
CA GLY A 130 -37.91 -3.51 1.88
C GLY A 130 -39.28 -4.12 2.19
N GLU A 131 -39.38 -5.46 2.21
CA GLU A 131 -40.61 -6.15 2.62
C GLU A 131 -40.98 -5.86 4.09
N ARG A 132 -39.99 -5.81 5.00
CA ARG A 132 -40.22 -5.40 6.39
C ARG A 132 -40.77 -3.97 6.46
N PHE A 133 -40.28 -3.06 5.63
CA PHE A 133 -40.78 -1.69 5.61
C PHE A 133 -42.27 -1.66 5.19
N ALA A 134 -42.68 -2.53 4.26
CA ALA A 134 -44.08 -2.68 3.87
C ALA A 134 -44.95 -3.20 5.03
N GLU A 135 -44.47 -4.24 5.75
CA GLU A 135 -45.13 -4.79 6.94
C GLU A 135 -45.31 -3.75 8.05
N ILE A 136 -44.33 -2.86 8.24
CA ILE A 136 -44.41 -1.74 9.20
C ILE A 136 -45.43 -0.72 8.69
N ALA A 137 -45.33 -0.30 7.43
CA ALA A 137 -46.18 0.74 6.87
C ALA A 137 -47.67 0.35 6.86
N SER A 138 -47.98 -0.94 6.65
CA SER A 138 -49.36 -1.45 6.61
C SER A 138 -50.07 -1.36 7.97
N ARG A 139 -49.34 -1.12 9.06
CA ARG A 139 -49.93 -0.88 10.38
C ARG A 139 -50.50 0.53 10.54
N TYR A 140 -50.09 1.46 9.67
CA TYR A 140 -50.36 2.90 9.83
C TYR A 140 -51.03 3.56 8.64
N ALA A 141 -50.96 2.94 7.44
CA ALA A 141 -51.38 3.56 6.19
C ALA A 141 -51.91 2.50 5.19
N ASN A 142 -52.55 2.97 4.12
CA ASN A 142 -52.87 2.13 2.96
C ASN A 142 -51.61 1.93 2.11
N VAL A 143 -51.09 0.70 2.06
CA VAL A 143 -49.82 0.41 1.38
C VAL A 143 -50.03 0.02 -0.07
N ILE A 144 -49.39 0.74 -0.97
CA ILE A 144 -49.20 0.35 -2.37
C ILE A 144 -47.81 -0.28 -2.47
N HIS A 145 -47.72 -1.60 -2.54
CA HIS A 145 -46.46 -2.33 -2.44
C HIS A 145 -45.93 -2.75 -3.81
N VAL A 146 -44.85 -2.13 -4.26
CA VAL A 146 -44.11 -2.58 -5.45
C VAL A 146 -43.09 -3.63 -5.02
N LYS A 147 -43.40 -4.88 -5.35
CA LYS A 147 -42.57 -6.03 -5.00
C LYS A 147 -41.84 -6.57 -6.23
N ARG A 148 -40.55 -6.24 -6.33
CA ARG A 148 -39.64 -6.86 -7.32
C ARG A 148 -39.05 -8.14 -6.75
N LYS A 149 -38.56 -9.01 -7.63
CA LYS A 149 -37.79 -10.18 -7.21
C LYS A 149 -36.55 -9.73 -6.44
N TRP A 150 -36.11 -10.53 -5.48
CA TRP A 150 -34.93 -10.22 -4.69
C TRP A 150 -33.68 -10.14 -5.57
N GLY A 151 -33.01 -8.99 -5.56
CA GLY A 151 -31.83 -8.70 -6.37
C GLY A 151 -32.13 -8.05 -7.73
N GLU A 152 -33.40 -7.81 -8.07
CA GLU A 152 -33.77 -7.09 -9.29
C GLU A 152 -33.80 -5.57 -9.11
N ARG A 153 -33.38 -4.87 -10.17
CA ARG A 153 -33.42 -3.41 -10.22
C ARG A 153 -34.86 -2.90 -10.17
N ILE A 154 -35.00 -1.68 -9.64
CA ILE A 154 -36.27 -0.96 -9.65
C ILE A 154 -36.49 -0.32 -11.02
N ASN A 155 -37.71 -0.44 -11.56
CA ASN A 155 -38.11 0.22 -12.79
C ASN A 155 -38.72 1.60 -12.48
N LEU A 156 -38.02 2.68 -12.84
CA LEU A 156 -38.46 4.04 -12.55
C LEU A 156 -39.75 4.45 -13.27
N GLU A 157 -39.98 3.95 -14.49
CA GLU A 157 -41.20 4.26 -15.25
C GLU A 157 -42.44 3.64 -14.59
N GLU A 158 -42.29 2.41 -14.07
CA GLU A 158 -43.32 1.72 -13.30
C GLU A 158 -43.67 2.51 -12.03
N ILE A 159 -42.64 3.00 -11.32
CA ILE A 159 -42.84 3.83 -10.12
C ILE A 159 -43.52 5.16 -10.46
N GLU A 160 -43.09 5.85 -11.51
CA GLU A 160 -43.70 7.12 -11.91
C GLU A 160 -45.16 6.94 -12.31
N LYS A 161 -45.52 5.83 -12.97
CA LYS A 161 -46.93 5.52 -13.29
C LYS A 161 -47.79 5.46 -12.03
N LEU A 162 -47.31 4.84 -10.95
CA LEU A 162 -48.05 4.76 -9.69
C LEU A 162 -48.24 6.13 -9.03
N PHE A 163 -47.26 7.03 -9.13
CA PHE A 163 -47.42 8.41 -8.68
C PHE A 163 -48.49 9.20 -9.45
N ARG A 164 -48.74 8.84 -10.72
CA ARG A 164 -49.81 9.45 -11.53
C ARG A 164 -51.18 8.85 -11.23
N GLU A 165 -51.22 7.56 -10.92
CA GLU A 165 -52.46 6.81 -10.66
C GLU A 165 -53.00 7.04 -9.25
N TYR A 166 -52.12 7.14 -8.26
CA TYR A 166 -52.49 7.27 -6.86
C TYR A 166 -51.99 8.58 -6.27
N ARG A 167 -52.81 9.17 -5.38
CA ARG A 167 -52.34 10.26 -4.51
C ARG A 167 -51.46 9.69 -3.41
N ILE A 168 -50.15 9.65 -3.65
CA ILE A 168 -49.15 9.13 -2.70
C ILE A 168 -48.82 10.20 -1.65
N LYS A 169 -48.96 9.86 -0.38
CA LYS A 169 -48.57 10.71 0.76
C LYS A 169 -47.07 10.63 1.02
N ALA A 170 -46.54 9.41 1.02
CA ALA A 170 -45.13 9.14 1.24
C ALA A 170 -44.69 7.93 0.40
N VAL A 171 -43.42 7.93 -0.01
CA VAL A 171 -42.75 6.79 -0.62
C VAL A 171 -41.61 6.31 0.28
N THR A 172 -41.47 4.99 0.41
CA THR A 172 -40.41 4.37 1.21
C THR A 172 -39.51 3.46 0.38
N MET A 173 -38.23 3.45 0.71
CA MET A 173 -37.23 2.58 0.07
C MET A 173 -36.06 2.28 1.01
N VAL A 174 -35.49 1.09 0.88
CA VAL A 174 -34.20 0.73 1.47
C VAL A 174 -33.09 1.10 0.49
N HIS A 175 -32.13 1.92 0.91
CA HIS A 175 -31.01 2.31 0.06
C HIS A 175 -30.10 1.14 -0.28
N ASN A 176 -29.68 0.39 0.73
CA ASN A 176 -28.78 -0.74 0.59
C ASN A 176 -29.43 -2.02 1.13
N GLU A 177 -29.90 -2.86 0.22
CA GLU A 177 -30.65 -4.07 0.54
C GLU A 177 -29.68 -5.20 0.90
N THR A 178 -29.32 -5.29 2.19
CA THR A 178 -28.29 -6.26 2.66
C THR A 178 -28.70 -7.73 2.53
N SER A 179 -29.96 -8.05 2.21
CA SER A 179 -30.33 -9.43 1.89
C SER A 179 -29.89 -9.85 0.49
N THR A 180 -29.65 -8.89 -0.41
CA THR A 180 -29.32 -9.12 -1.83
C THR A 180 -28.00 -8.48 -2.26
N GLY A 181 -27.42 -7.59 -1.44
CA GLY A 181 -26.15 -6.92 -1.73
C GLY A 181 -26.27 -5.86 -2.82
N MET A 182 -27.43 -5.18 -2.90
CA MET A 182 -27.74 -4.23 -3.96
C MET A 182 -28.05 -2.83 -3.41
N VAL A 183 -27.66 -1.81 -4.18
CA VAL A 183 -27.95 -0.39 -3.93
C VAL A 183 -29.11 0.07 -4.82
N ASN A 184 -30.05 0.78 -4.21
CA ASN A 184 -31.24 1.31 -4.85
C ASN A 184 -31.12 2.82 -5.17
N PRO A 185 -31.78 3.31 -6.23
CA PRO A 185 -31.58 4.66 -6.77
C PRO A 185 -32.30 5.74 -5.94
N LEU A 186 -31.72 6.16 -4.80
CA LEU A 186 -32.35 7.16 -3.93
C LEU A 186 -32.60 8.49 -4.64
N LYS A 187 -31.65 8.97 -5.46
CA LYS A 187 -31.73 10.28 -6.12
C LYS A 187 -32.97 10.36 -7.01
N GLU A 188 -33.15 9.38 -7.87
CA GLU A 188 -34.20 9.31 -8.87
C GLU A 188 -35.58 9.16 -8.21
N ILE A 189 -35.69 8.34 -7.15
CA ILE A 189 -36.94 8.21 -6.38
C ILE A 189 -37.25 9.50 -5.62
N GLY A 190 -36.25 10.18 -5.06
CA GLY A 190 -36.42 11.46 -4.39
C GLY A 190 -36.85 12.58 -5.34
N GLU A 191 -36.34 12.61 -6.57
CA GLU A 191 -36.79 13.51 -7.63
C GLU A 191 -38.27 13.26 -7.99
N LEU A 192 -38.69 12.00 -8.12
CA LEU A 192 -40.09 11.64 -8.33
C LEU A 192 -40.97 12.05 -7.14
N ALA A 193 -40.55 11.74 -5.90
CA ALA A 193 -41.31 12.09 -4.70
C ALA A 193 -41.57 13.60 -4.64
N LYS A 194 -40.54 14.42 -4.89
CA LYS A 194 -40.66 15.88 -4.95
C LYS A 194 -41.58 16.35 -6.09
N LYS A 195 -41.43 15.78 -7.29
CA LYS A 195 -42.26 16.11 -8.47
C LYS A 195 -43.75 15.92 -8.18
N TYR A 196 -44.12 14.89 -7.41
CA TYR A 196 -45.49 14.55 -7.08
C TYR A 196 -45.95 14.99 -5.67
N GLY A 197 -45.11 15.73 -4.94
CA GLY A 197 -45.45 16.26 -3.61
C GLY A 197 -45.60 15.21 -2.51
N ALA A 198 -44.95 14.05 -2.66
CA ALA A 198 -44.92 12.99 -1.66
C ALA A 198 -43.67 13.12 -0.78
N LEU A 199 -43.79 12.71 0.49
CA LEU A 199 -42.63 12.63 1.39
C LEU A 199 -41.73 11.46 1.02
N PHE A 200 -40.41 11.65 1.05
CA PHE A 200 -39.46 10.56 0.82
C PHE A 200 -38.81 10.06 2.11
N ILE A 201 -39.13 8.82 2.49
CA ILE A 201 -38.65 8.19 3.73
C ILE A 201 -37.72 7.03 3.38
N VAL A 202 -36.48 7.08 3.84
CA VAL A 202 -35.45 6.13 3.42
C VAL A 202 -34.84 5.38 4.59
N ASP A 203 -34.68 4.08 4.42
CA ASP A 203 -33.80 3.26 5.26
C ASP A 203 -32.39 3.32 4.67
N VAL A 204 -31.47 3.93 5.42
CA VAL A 204 -30.04 4.02 5.08
C VAL A 204 -29.18 3.26 6.09
N VAL A 205 -29.78 2.36 6.85
CA VAL A 205 -29.20 1.65 8.01
C VAL A 205 -27.85 1.02 7.68
N SER A 206 -27.76 0.39 6.52
CA SER A 206 -26.58 -0.37 6.10
C SER A 206 -25.73 0.32 5.04
N SER A 207 -26.07 1.55 4.67
CA SER A 207 -25.30 2.38 3.73
C SER A 207 -24.63 3.56 4.41
N VAL A 208 -25.25 4.17 5.42
CA VAL A 208 -24.70 5.39 6.05
C VAL A 208 -23.35 5.09 6.72
N GLY A 209 -22.32 5.86 6.35
CA GLY A 209 -20.93 5.62 6.78
C GLY A 209 -20.14 4.64 5.90
N GLY A 210 -20.79 3.94 4.97
CA GLY A 210 -20.17 3.03 3.99
C GLY A 210 -20.48 3.38 2.53
N ASP A 211 -21.40 4.32 2.29
CA ASP A 211 -21.69 4.95 1.01
C ASP A 211 -21.98 6.45 1.19
N ILE A 212 -21.85 7.21 0.10
CA ILE A 212 -22.21 8.64 0.04
C ILE A 212 -23.72 8.76 -0.14
N ILE A 213 -24.33 9.58 0.71
CA ILE A 213 -25.76 9.86 0.67
C ILE A 213 -25.93 11.37 0.77
N GLU A 214 -26.44 11.98 -0.29
CA GLU A 214 -26.65 13.42 -0.37
C GLU A 214 -28.04 13.77 0.21
N PHE A 215 -28.17 13.67 1.53
CA PHE A 215 -29.45 13.79 2.25
C PHE A 215 -30.26 15.04 1.87
N ASP A 216 -29.58 16.17 1.66
CA ASP A 216 -30.24 17.43 1.31
C ASP A 216 -30.50 17.60 -0.19
N LYS A 217 -29.65 17.03 -1.06
CA LYS A 217 -29.79 17.17 -2.53
C LYS A 217 -30.76 16.15 -3.11
N TRP A 218 -30.86 14.96 -2.55
CA TRP A 218 -31.71 13.87 -3.04
C TRP A 218 -33.15 13.93 -2.52
N ASN A 219 -33.58 15.10 -2.01
CA ASN A 219 -34.94 15.35 -1.53
C ASN A 219 -35.42 14.31 -0.49
N ILE A 220 -34.52 13.84 0.38
CA ILE A 220 -34.87 12.91 1.45
C ILE A 220 -35.52 13.70 2.59
N ASP A 221 -36.71 13.30 2.99
CA ASP A 221 -37.48 13.96 4.04
C ASP A 221 -37.21 13.36 5.42
N ILE A 222 -37.15 12.04 5.51
CA ILE A 222 -36.74 11.34 6.73
C ILE A 222 -35.76 10.22 6.35
N ALA A 223 -34.56 10.23 6.93
CA ALA A 223 -33.61 9.13 6.80
C ALA A 223 -33.47 8.36 8.12
N VAL A 224 -33.55 7.03 8.06
CA VAL A 224 -33.36 6.13 9.20
C VAL A 224 -31.95 5.55 9.16
N LEU A 225 -31.13 5.89 10.14
CA LEU A 225 -29.73 5.46 10.24
C LEU A 225 -29.60 4.30 11.24
N GLY A 226 -28.60 3.44 11.03
CA GLY A 226 -28.24 2.37 11.96
C GLY A 226 -26.79 2.46 12.38
N VAL A 227 -26.57 2.39 13.69
CA VAL A 227 -25.24 2.65 14.27
C VAL A 227 -24.34 1.42 14.28
N GLN A 228 -24.93 0.22 14.33
CA GLN A 228 -24.27 -1.09 14.36
C GLN A 228 -23.85 -1.65 13.00
N LYS A 229 -23.80 -0.78 11.99
CA LYS A 229 -23.47 -1.11 10.60
C LYS A 229 -22.20 -0.35 10.22
N ALA A 230 -22.19 0.37 9.11
CA ALA A 230 -20.99 1.06 8.65
C ALA A 230 -20.53 2.24 9.56
N ILE A 231 -21.38 2.70 10.49
CA ILE A 231 -20.96 3.62 11.55
C ILE A 231 -20.00 2.93 12.55
N GLY A 232 -20.19 1.63 12.83
CA GLY A 232 -19.29 0.86 13.68
C GLY A 232 -19.42 1.12 15.18
N ALA A 233 -20.64 1.43 15.66
CA ALA A 233 -20.95 1.57 17.08
C ALA A 233 -21.81 0.39 17.60
N PRO A 234 -21.86 0.13 18.91
CA PRO A 234 -22.72 -0.94 19.45
C PRO A 234 -24.22 -0.71 19.17
N PRO A 235 -25.03 -1.77 18.96
CA PRO A 235 -26.47 -1.66 18.71
C PRO A 235 -27.24 -1.10 19.92
N GLY A 236 -28.35 -0.42 19.65
CA GLY A 236 -29.29 0.07 20.69
C GLY A 236 -29.64 1.55 20.59
N VAL A 237 -29.10 2.25 19.58
CA VAL A 237 -29.45 3.63 19.26
C VAL A 237 -29.75 3.73 17.77
N THR A 238 -30.76 4.53 17.40
CA THR A 238 -31.06 4.88 16.01
C THR A 238 -31.14 6.39 15.88
N ILE A 239 -30.67 6.90 14.74
CA ILE A 239 -30.76 8.32 14.40
C ILE A 239 -31.79 8.47 13.27
N LEU A 240 -32.64 9.49 13.39
CA LEU A 240 -33.43 9.99 12.28
C LEU A 240 -32.88 11.35 11.87
N LEU A 241 -32.65 11.53 10.56
CA LEU A 241 -32.43 12.84 9.98
C LEU A 241 -33.76 13.33 9.40
N VAL A 242 -34.29 14.44 9.92
CA VAL A 242 -35.61 14.96 9.56
C VAL A 242 -35.46 16.30 8.86
N ASN A 243 -36.02 16.41 7.66
CA ASN A 243 -36.11 17.66 6.93
C ASN A 243 -37.01 18.65 7.71
N PRO A 244 -36.55 19.89 8.00
CA PRO A 244 -37.33 20.87 8.75
C PRO A 244 -38.75 21.13 8.23
N ASP A 245 -39.00 20.99 6.93
CA ASP A 245 -40.32 21.20 6.33
C ASP A 245 -41.34 20.12 6.72
N VAL A 246 -40.86 18.92 7.06
CA VAL A 246 -41.70 17.76 7.45
C VAL A 246 -42.39 18.00 8.78
N TRP A 247 -41.83 18.84 9.65
CA TRP A 247 -42.42 19.10 10.96
C TRP A 247 -43.85 19.66 10.88
N LYS A 248 -44.13 20.51 9.88
CA LYS A 248 -45.49 21.03 9.64
C LYS A 248 -46.47 19.92 9.26
N VAL A 249 -45.99 18.86 8.61
CA VAL A 249 -46.80 17.68 8.29
C VAL A 249 -47.12 16.89 9.55
N ILE A 250 -46.11 16.64 10.40
CA ILE A 250 -46.27 15.90 11.66
C ILE A 250 -47.18 16.67 12.63
N GLU A 251 -47.05 18.00 12.73
CA GLU A 251 -47.88 18.87 13.58
C GLU A 251 -49.35 18.87 13.17
N ARG A 252 -49.65 18.70 11.87
CA ARG A 252 -51.02 18.66 11.33
C ARG A 252 -51.64 17.27 11.36
N LYS A 253 -50.91 16.24 11.78
CA LYS A 253 -51.40 14.87 11.82
C LYS A 253 -52.58 14.73 12.77
N LYS A 254 -53.64 14.04 12.34
CA LYS A 254 -54.89 13.91 13.12
C LYS A 254 -54.72 12.92 14.26
N ARG A 255 -54.15 11.74 13.98
CA ARG A 255 -53.94 10.70 14.98
C ARG A 255 -52.54 10.81 15.55
N ARG A 256 -52.41 10.94 16.86
CA ARG A 256 -51.10 10.92 17.52
C ARG A 256 -50.41 9.56 17.30
N PRO A 257 -49.09 9.54 17.05
CA PRO A 257 -48.31 8.30 17.02
C PRO A 257 -48.27 7.66 18.42
N PRO A 258 -47.84 6.40 18.55
CA PRO A 258 -47.52 5.81 19.85
C PRO A 258 -46.53 6.69 20.63
N TYR A 259 -46.72 6.77 21.95
CA TYR A 259 -46.08 7.78 22.81
C TYR A 259 -44.55 7.79 22.75
N TYR A 260 -43.91 6.62 22.79
CA TYR A 260 -42.44 6.50 22.70
C TYR A 260 -41.89 6.86 21.31
N MET A 261 -42.75 6.93 20.29
CA MET A 261 -42.39 7.26 18.90
C MET A 261 -42.81 8.69 18.51
N ASP A 262 -43.36 9.51 19.42
CA ASP A 262 -43.79 10.87 19.09
C ASP A 262 -42.59 11.79 18.77
N LEU A 263 -42.35 12.04 17.48
CA LEU A 263 -41.18 12.81 17.04
C LEU A 263 -41.29 14.30 17.40
N LEU A 264 -42.49 14.84 17.64
CA LEU A 264 -42.63 16.23 18.12
C LEU A 264 -42.14 16.35 19.56
N LEU A 265 -42.36 15.31 20.36
CA LEU A 265 -41.80 15.24 21.71
C LEU A 265 -40.27 15.22 21.65
N TYR A 266 -39.68 14.36 20.83
CA TYR A 266 -38.21 14.35 20.65
C TYR A 266 -37.67 15.68 20.11
N LYS A 267 -38.32 16.29 19.12
CA LYS A 267 -37.95 17.62 18.60
C LYS A 267 -37.93 18.68 19.69
N LYS A 268 -38.94 18.68 20.57
CA LYS A 268 -39.03 19.64 21.68
C LYS A 268 -37.83 19.53 22.62
N TYR A 269 -37.44 18.31 22.99
CA TYR A 269 -36.30 18.08 23.91
C TYR A 269 -34.95 18.27 23.22
N ALA A 270 -34.82 17.92 21.94
CA ALA A 270 -33.58 18.13 21.18
C ALA A 270 -33.17 19.62 21.14
N LYS A 271 -34.14 20.55 21.13
CA LYS A 271 -33.87 22.00 21.19
C LYS A 271 -33.12 22.46 22.45
N VAL A 272 -33.23 21.72 23.54
CA VAL A 272 -32.57 22.04 24.82
C VAL A 272 -31.42 21.07 25.14
N GLY A 273 -30.97 20.30 24.14
CA GLY A 273 -29.88 19.31 24.29
C GLY A 273 -30.29 18.06 25.07
N GLU A 274 -31.57 17.71 25.10
CA GLU A 274 -32.10 16.60 25.88
C GLU A 274 -32.85 15.57 25.03
N THR A 275 -33.15 14.43 25.64
CA THR A 275 -34.12 13.45 25.13
C THR A 275 -35.37 13.44 26.02
N PRO A 276 -36.54 13.04 25.51
CA PRO A 276 -37.76 13.05 26.31
C PRO A 276 -37.75 12.03 27.45
N PHE A 277 -37.11 10.89 27.23
CA PHE A 277 -36.97 9.80 28.20
C PHE A 277 -35.50 9.55 28.48
N THR A 278 -35.19 8.82 29.56
CA THR A 278 -33.82 8.41 29.88
C THR A 278 -33.24 7.60 28.70
N PRO A 279 -32.17 8.07 28.04
CA PRO A 279 -31.57 7.37 26.90
C PRO A 279 -30.49 6.38 27.37
N ALA A 280 -30.03 5.51 26.46
CA ALA A 280 -28.87 4.66 26.69
C ALA A 280 -27.54 5.46 26.63
N ILE A 281 -27.19 6.14 27.72
CA ILE A 281 -26.05 7.09 27.80
C ILE A 281 -24.72 6.44 27.39
N SER A 282 -24.41 5.23 27.86
CA SER A 282 -23.18 4.54 27.47
C SER A 282 -23.07 4.33 25.96
N LEU A 283 -24.18 4.00 25.29
CA LEU A 283 -24.21 3.85 23.83
C LEU A 283 -24.03 5.19 23.10
N ILE A 284 -24.46 6.30 23.70
CA ILE A 284 -24.26 7.65 23.17
C ILE A 284 -22.78 8.03 23.21
N TYR A 285 -22.05 7.70 24.28
CA TYR A 285 -20.60 7.90 24.35
C TYR A 285 -19.88 7.14 23.22
N SER A 286 -20.13 5.83 23.11
CA SER A 286 -19.54 5.01 22.05
C SER A 286 -19.92 5.48 20.65
N LEU A 287 -21.17 5.89 20.42
CA LEU A 287 -21.61 6.44 19.14
C LEU A 287 -20.85 7.71 18.77
N LYS A 288 -20.65 8.61 19.73
CA LYS A 288 -19.86 9.83 19.51
C LYS A 288 -18.44 9.46 19.05
N LYS A 289 -17.75 8.56 19.76
CA LYS A 289 -16.40 8.14 19.39
C LYS A 289 -16.35 7.43 18.03
N ALA A 290 -17.35 6.63 17.68
CA ALA A 290 -17.43 6.00 16.36
C ALA A 290 -17.54 7.03 15.24
N LEU A 291 -18.29 8.12 15.44
CA LEU A 291 -18.38 9.22 14.49
C LEU A 291 -17.09 10.06 14.43
N GLU A 292 -16.37 10.23 15.55
CA GLU A 292 -15.05 10.88 15.57
C GLU A 292 -14.05 10.12 14.69
N ILE A 293 -14.03 8.79 14.77
CA ILE A 293 -13.19 7.94 13.90
C ILE A 293 -13.53 8.16 12.41
N ILE A 294 -14.83 8.27 12.07
CA ILE A 294 -15.23 8.55 10.68
C ILE A 294 -14.79 9.95 10.25
N LYS A 295 -14.87 10.94 11.15
CA LYS A 295 -14.42 12.31 10.88
C LYS A 295 -12.91 12.36 10.64
N GLU A 296 -12.13 11.64 11.45
CA GLU A 296 -10.67 11.54 11.32
C GLU A 296 -10.25 10.87 10.00
N GLU A 297 -10.92 9.77 9.63
CA GLU A 297 -10.68 9.09 8.34
C GLU A 297 -11.13 9.94 7.13
N GLY A 298 -12.19 10.72 7.31
CA GLY A 298 -12.90 11.43 6.26
C GLY A 298 -13.90 10.52 5.52
N ILE A 299 -15.16 10.94 5.45
CA ILE A 299 -16.25 10.10 4.91
C ILE A 299 -15.99 9.62 3.48
N ARG A 300 -15.37 10.44 2.62
CA ARG A 300 -15.08 10.05 1.22
C ARG A 300 -14.00 8.97 1.13
N ASN A 301 -12.92 9.10 1.90
CA ASN A 301 -11.86 8.09 1.97
C ASN A 301 -12.42 6.78 2.53
N ARG A 302 -13.27 6.88 3.56
CA ARG A 302 -13.96 5.74 4.14
C ARG A 302 -14.81 5.00 3.10
N VAL A 303 -15.62 5.72 2.32
CA VAL A 303 -16.44 5.11 1.27
C VAL A 303 -15.58 4.46 0.18
N GLU A 304 -14.47 5.08 -0.22
CA GLU A 304 -13.55 4.49 -1.20
C GLU A 304 -12.92 3.20 -0.66
N ARG A 305 -12.53 3.15 0.62
CA ARG A 305 -12.06 1.92 1.28
C ARG A 305 -13.12 0.81 1.22
N HIS A 306 -14.38 1.13 1.55
CA HIS A 306 -15.49 0.18 1.48
C HIS A 306 -15.71 -0.34 0.04
N LYS A 307 -15.65 0.54 -0.95
CA LYS A 307 -15.73 0.18 -2.37
C LYS A 307 -14.60 -0.76 -2.79
N ASN A 308 -13.35 -0.46 -2.41
CA ASN A 308 -12.21 -1.33 -2.70
C ASN A 308 -12.38 -2.73 -2.09
N PHE A 309 -12.86 -2.80 -0.84
CA PHE A 309 -13.16 -4.08 -0.19
C PHE A 309 -14.28 -4.84 -0.91
N ALA A 310 -15.35 -4.16 -1.29
CA ALA A 310 -16.45 -4.75 -2.06
C ALA A 310 -15.96 -5.34 -3.39
N ASP A 311 -15.07 -4.64 -4.10
CA ASP A 311 -14.49 -5.11 -5.35
C ASP A 311 -13.60 -6.34 -5.16
N VAL A 312 -12.79 -6.38 -4.09
CA VAL A 312 -11.95 -7.53 -3.75
C VAL A 312 -12.81 -8.75 -3.42
N ILE A 313 -13.81 -8.60 -2.55
CA ILE A 313 -14.72 -9.69 -2.17
C ILE A 313 -15.50 -10.18 -3.39
N ARG A 314 -15.99 -9.28 -4.24
CA ARG A 314 -16.72 -9.63 -5.47
C ARG A 314 -15.85 -10.42 -6.44
N LYS A 315 -14.63 -9.95 -6.73
CA LYS A 315 -13.70 -10.64 -7.65
C LYS A 315 -13.24 -11.98 -7.07
N THR A 316 -13.01 -12.06 -5.76
CA THR A 316 -12.74 -13.30 -5.03
C THR A 316 -13.84 -14.32 -5.28
N GLY A 317 -15.10 -13.93 -5.03
CA GLY A 317 -16.22 -14.84 -5.23
C GLY A 317 -16.32 -15.37 -6.65
N LEU A 318 -16.16 -14.50 -7.66
CA LEU A 318 -16.20 -14.90 -9.06
C LEU A 318 -15.11 -15.94 -9.42
N ILE A 319 -13.88 -15.76 -8.92
CA ILE A 319 -12.78 -16.72 -9.14
C ILE A 319 -13.06 -18.07 -8.48
N LEU A 320 -13.73 -18.05 -7.33
CA LEU A 320 -14.09 -19.25 -6.58
C LEU A 320 -15.43 -19.87 -7.04
N GLY A 321 -15.99 -19.41 -8.18
CA GLY A 321 -17.22 -19.97 -8.75
C GLY A 321 -18.52 -19.49 -8.07
N LEU A 322 -18.45 -18.51 -7.17
CA LEU A 322 -19.63 -17.87 -6.58
C LEU A 322 -20.25 -16.86 -7.56
N LYS A 323 -21.58 -16.78 -7.56
CA LYS A 323 -22.32 -15.81 -8.41
C LYS A 323 -22.97 -14.73 -7.56
N PRO A 324 -22.65 -13.43 -7.75
CA PRO A 324 -23.35 -12.35 -7.06
C PRO A 324 -24.87 -12.41 -7.26
N VAL A 325 -25.63 -12.13 -6.20
CA VAL A 325 -27.09 -12.04 -6.26
C VAL A 325 -27.53 -10.80 -7.04
N ALA A 326 -26.92 -9.65 -6.74
CA ALA A 326 -27.12 -8.43 -7.51
C ALA A 326 -26.43 -8.55 -8.88
N GLU A 327 -27.08 -8.08 -9.94
CA GLU A 327 -26.51 -8.08 -11.29
C GLU A 327 -25.76 -6.78 -11.63
N ALA A 328 -26.09 -5.69 -10.93
CA ALA A 328 -25.35 -4.42 -10.93
C ALA A 328 -25.71 -3.61 -9.69
N ASN A 329 -25.15 -2.39 -9.58
CA ASN A 329 -25.32 -1.52 -8.42
C ASN A 329 -24.95 -2.25 -7.12
N PHE A 330 -23.77 -2.89 -7.16
CA PHE A 330 -23.27 -3.68 -6.04
C PHE A 330 -23.12 -2.81 -4.79
N SER A 331 -23.56 -3.36 -3.66
CA SER A 331 -23.36 -2.76 -2.36
C SER A 331 -21.87 -2.61 -2.04
N LYS A 332 -21.50 -1.45 -1.51
CA LYS A 332 -20.17 -1.18 -0.97
C LYS A 332 -19.96 -1.80 0.42
N THR A 333 -21.02 -2.31 1.05
CA THR A 333 -21.00 -2.74 2.45
C THR A 333 -21.21 -4.25 2.64
N VAL A 334 -21.84 -4.94 1.68
CA VAL A 334 -22.03 -6.40 1.72
C VAL A 334 -22.16 -6.98 0.32
N ILE A 335 -21.46 -8.10 0.04
CA ILE A 335 -21.76 -8.92 -1.14
C ILE A 335 -22.58 -10.14 -0.73
N ALA A 336 -23.64 -10.43 -1.48
CA ALA A 336 -24.41 -11.65 -1.39
C ALA A 336 -24.10 -12.54 -2.61
N PHE A 337 -23.84 -13.81 -2.38
CA PHE A 337 -23.49 -14.78 -3.42
C PHE A 337 -24.39 -15.99 -3.38
N TYR A 338 -24.89 -16.41 -4.54
CA TYR A 338 -25.31 -17.78 -4.75
C TYR A 338 -24.08 -18.70 -4.67
N VAL A 339 -24.24 -19.80 -3.93
CA VAL A 339 -23.21 -20.83 -3.78
C VAL A 339 -23.32 -21.86 -4.91
N PRO A 340 -22.22 -22.55 -5.28
CA PRO A 340 -22.24 -23.58 -6.32
C PRO A 340 -22.97 -24.84 -5.84
N GLU A 341 -23.45 -25.68 -6.76
CA GLU A 341 -24.32 -26.84 -6.43
C GLU A 341 -23.65 -27.87 -5.51
N ASN A 342 -22.32 -27.94 -5.48
CA ASN A 342 -21.56 -28.85 -4.63
C ASN A 342 -21.35 -28.35 -3.19
N PHE A 343 -21.91 -27.19 -2.83
CA PHE A 343 -21.86 -26.64 -1.48
C PHE A 343 -23.22 -26.15 -1.02
N THR A 344 -23.53 -26.31 0.26
CA THR A 344 -24.60 -25.57 0.90
C THR A 344 -24.07 -24.29 1.55
N PRO A 345 -24.88 -23.20 1.64
CA PRO A 345 -24.46 -22.00 2.36
C PRO A 345 -24.11 -22.27 3.82
N LYS A 346 -24.81 -23.23 4.45
CA LYS A 346 -24.58 -23.61 5.84
C LYS A 346 -23.18 -24.23 6.03
N GLU A 347 -22.81 -25.18 5.17
CA GLU A 347 -21.48 -25.81 5.21
C GLU A 347 -20.35 -24.78 5.05
N ILE A 348 -20.50 -23.83 4.11
CA ILE A 348 -19.50 -22.76 3.93
C ILE A 348 -19.40 -21.90 5.18
N VAL A 349 -20.53 -21.46 5.75
CA VAL A 349 -20.55 -20.64 6.97
C VAL A 349 -19.92 -21.39 8.16
N GLU A 350 -20.21 -22.68 8.33
CA GLU A 350 -19.64 -23.51 9.40
C GLU A 350 -18.13 -23.68 9.25
N LYS A 351 -17.66 -24.01 8.04
CA LYS A 351 -16.22 -24.10 7.75
C LYS A 351 -15.49 -22.78 7.96
N MET A 352 -16.04 -21.66 7.46
CA MET A 352 -15.45 -20.33 7.68
C MET A 352 -15.33 -20.00 9.18
N LYS A 353 -16.33 -20.40 9.98
CA LYS A 353 -16.34 -20.21 11.43
C LYS A 353 -15.27 -21.04 12.15
N GLU A 354 -14.96 -22.25 11.69
CA GLU A 354 -13.85 -23.05 12.24
C GLU A 354 -12.50 -22.32 12.14
N TYR A 355 -12.36 -21.45 11.13
CA TYR A 355 -11.21 -20.56 10.94
C TYR A 355 -11.35 -19.18 11.62
N GLY A 356 -12.38 -18.99 12.44
CA GLY A 356 -12.65 -17.74 13.17
C GLY A 356 -13.19 -16.60 12.31
N VAL A 357 -13.69 -16.89 11.09
CA VAL A 357 -14.28 -15.89 10.19
C VAL A 357 -15.80 -16.07 10.15
N TYR A 358 -16.53 -15.14 10.75
CA TYR A 358 -17.98 -15.22 10.84
C TYR A 358 -18.63 -14.52 9.65
N ILE A 359 -19.25 -15.31 8.77
CA ILE A 359 -20.14 -14.85 7.69
C ILE A 359 -21.56 -15.37 7.94
N THR A 360 -22.54 -15.05 7.08
CA THR A 360 -23.94 -15.49 7.28
C THR A 360 -24.53 -16.14 6.05
N THR A 361 -25.56 -16.96 6.23
CA THR A 361 -26.44 -17.38 5.14
C THR A 361 -27.40 -16.26 4.70
N GLY A 362 -28.15 -16.51 3.64
CA GLY A 362 -29.21 -15.65 3.15
C GLY A 362 -30.38 -15.51 4.13
N GLN A 363 -31.33 -14.64 3.79
CA GLN A 363 -32.54 -14.42 4.58
C GLN A 363 -33.77 -15.02 3.90
N GLY A 364 -34.80 -15.40 4.67
CA GLY A 364 -36.03 -15.96 4.10
C GLY A 364 -35.75 -17.12 3.14
N HIS A 365 -36.27 -17.02 1.91
CA HIS A 365 -36.11 -18.05 0.88
C HIS A 365 -34.68 -18.15 0.30
N PHE A 366 -33.75 -17.25 0.66
CA PHE A 366 -32.34 -17.31 0.29
C PHE A 366 -31.46 -18.08 1.29
N LYS A 367 -31.99 -18.50 2.46
CA LYS A 367 -31.21 -19.21 3.50
C LYS A 367 -30.41 -20.39 2.97
N GLU A 368 -31.03 -21.20 2.12
CA GLU A 368 -30.44 -22.43 1.57
C GLU A 368 -29.70 -22.21 0.24
N LYS A 369 -29.59 -20.96 -0.25
CA LYS A 369 -29.02 -20.66 -1.57
C LYS A 369 -27.86 -19.66 -1.56
N VAL A 370 -27.82 -18.79 -0.55
CA VAL A 370 -26.97 -17.60 -0.56
C VAL A 370 -26.11 -17.53 0.69
N ILE A 371 -24.86 -17.11 0.54
CA ILE A 371 -24.02 -16.57 1.62
C ILE A 371 -23.91 -15.06 1.49
N ARG A 372 -23.65 -14.38 2.61
CA ARG A 372 -23.48 -12.93 2.67
C ARG A 372 -22.23 -12.60 3.48
N ILE A 373 -21.37 -11.78 2.88
CA ILE A 373 -20.09 -11.34 3.44
C ILE A 373 -20.17 -9.83 3.62
N GLY A 374 -20.28 -9.39 4.86
CA GLY A 374 -20.22 -7.98 5.24
C GLY A 374 -18.78 -7.50 5.33
N HIS A 375 -18.51 -6.32 4.80
CA HIS A 375 -17.18 -5.71 4.76
C HIS A 375 -17.30 -4.20 5.01
N MET A 376 -17.94 -3.84 6.12
CA MET A 376 -18.31 -2.46 6.44
C MET A 376 -17.91 -2.05 7.85
N GLY A 377 -17.88 -0.74 8.08
CA GLY A 377 -17.49 -0.14 9.34
C GLY A 377 -15.99 -0.14 9.52
N ASN A 378 -15.54 -0.66 10.66
CA ASN A 378 -14.14 -0.63 11.09
C ASN A 378 -13.38 -1.92 10.71
N VAL A 379 -13.81 -2.57 9.63
CA VAL A 379 -13.09 -3.68 8.98
C VAL A 379 -11.78 -3.15 8.39
N THR A 380 -10.69 -3.90 8.57
CA THR A 380 -9.35 -3.57 8.07
C THR A 380 -8.97 -4.36 6.82
N VAL A 381 -7.84 -4.02 6.19
CA VAL A 381 -7.27 -4.82 5.10
C VAL A 381 -7.01 -6.26 5.54
N ASP A 382 -6.48 -6.44 6.75
CA ASP A 382 -6.19 -7.78 7.31
C ASP A 382 -7.47 -8.62 7.48
N ASP A 383 -8.56 -8.00 7.94
CA ASP A 383 -9.85 -8.68 8.06
C ASP A 383 -10.33 -9.19 6.67
N ILE A 384 -10.16 -8.39 5.62
CA ILE A 384 -10.51 -8.77 4.24
C ILE A 384 -9.59 -9.89 3.72
N LEU A 385 -8.28 -9.74 3.86
CA LEU A 385 -7.30 -10.73 3.40
C LEU A 385 -7.54 -12.08 4.07
N ARG A 386 -7.80 -12.09 5.38
CA ARG A 386 -8.16 -13.31 6.12
C ARG A 386 -9.46 -13.92 5.61
N THR A 387 -10.48 -13.10 5.36
CA THR A 387 -11.76 -13.58 4.83
C THR A 387 -11.61 -14.22 3.46
N VAL A 388 -10.85 -13.59 2.57
CA VAL A 388 -10.58 -14.12 1.23
C VAL A 388 -9.79 -15.43 1.31
N ALA A 389 -8.72 -15.48 2.10
CA ALA A 389 -7.90 -16.67 2.23
C ALA A 389 -8.69 -17.86 2.80
N THR A 390 -9.49 -17.64 3.83
CA THR A 390 -10.36 -18.69 4.36
C THR A 390 -11.36 -19.15 3.32
N LEU A 391 -11.99 -18.23 2.57
CA LEU A 391 -12.96 -18.59 1.53
C LEU A 391 -12.30 -19.36 0.37
N ASP A 392 -11.09 -18.97 -0.02
CA ASP A 392 -10.25 -19.64 -1.01
C ASP A 392 -9.99 -21.10 -0.62
N ILE A 393 -9.64 -21.34 0.65
CA ILE A 393 -9.43 -22.70 1.19
C ILE A 393 -10.73 -23.49 1.22
N VAL A 394 -11.80 -22.91 1.78
CA VAL A 394 -13.10 -23.58 1.94
C VAL A 394 -13.68 -24.01 0.59
N LEU A 395 -13.44 -23.23 -0.46
CA LEU A 395 -13.92 -23.50 -1.83
C LEU A 395 -12.87 -24.15 -2.74
N GLY A 396 -11.67 -24.47 -2.24
CA GLY A 396 -10.63 -25.18 -3.00
C GLY A 396 -9.97 -24.36 -4.11
N GLY A 397 -9.84 -23.04 -3.95
CA GLY A 397 -9.26 -22.12 -4.94
C GLY A 397 -7.73 -22.17 -5.07
N ARG A 398 -7.04 -22.90 -4.18
CA ARG A 398 -5.58 -23.12 -4.18
C ARG A 398 -4.75 -21.83 -4.13
N GLY A 399 -5.25 -20.80 -3.46
CA GLY A 399 -4.53 -19.54 -3.22
C GLY A 399 -4.70 -18.48 -4.31
N LYS A 400 -5.41 -18.78 -5.41
CA LYS A 400 -5.61 -17.84 -6.53
C LYS A 400 -6.37 -16.60 -6.11
N ALA A 401 -7.40 -16.74 -5.27
CA ALA A 401 -8.19 -15.60 -4.82
C ALA A 401 -7.42 -14.79 -3.77
N THR A 402 -6.63 -15.47 -2.93
CA THR A 402 -5.73 -14.86 -1.95
C THR A 402 -4.68 -13.99 -2.63
N GLU A 403 -4.01 -14.51 -3.66
CA GLU A 403 -3.01 -13.76 -4.44
C GLU A 403 -3.64 -12.51 -5.08
N LEU A 404 -4.83 -12.64 -5.67
CA LEU A 404 -5.54 -11.50 -6.24
C LEU A 404 -5.86 -10.45 -5.17
N ALA A 405 -6.40 -10.85 -4.02
CA ALA A 405 -6.77 -9.93 -2.97
C ALA A 405 -5.54 -9.18 -2.43
N PHE A 406 -4.42 -9.88 -2.27
CA PHE A 406 -3.15 -9.24 -1.92
C PHE A 406 -2.77 -8.18 -2.96
N LYS A 407 -2.71 -8.53 -4.25
CA LYS A 407 -2.37 -7.57 -5.33
C LYS A 407 -3.29 -6.35 -5.36
N LEU A 408 -4.58 -6.51 -5.05
CA LEU A 408 -5.58 -5.43 -5.08
C LEU A 408 -5.55 -4.54 -3.82
N LEU A 409 -5.15 -5.09 -2.67
CA LEU A 409 -5.13 -4.36 -1.40
C LEU A 409 -3.73 -3.89 -0.99
N ASN A 410 -2.70 -4.30 -1.72
CA ASN A 410 -1.34 -3.90 -1.45
C ASN A 410 -1.17 -2.38 -1.60
N ASP A 411 -0.72 -1.71 -0.54
CA ASP A 411 -0.50 -0.26 -0.48
C ASP A 411 0.94 0.14 -0.78
N TYR A 412 1.77 -0.83 -1.15
CA TYR A 412 3.14 -0.58 -1.56
C TYR A 412 3.17 0.32 -2.81
N PRO A 413 4.18 1.19 -2.90
CA PRO A 413 4.36 2.04 -4.06
C PRO A 413 4.43 1.23 -5.35
N LYS A 414 3.78 1.73 -6.41
CA LYS A 414 4.00 1.21 -7.76
C LYS A 414 5.43 1.53 -8.21
N ILE A 415 6.08 0.55 -8.83
CA ILE A 415 7.50 0.56 -9.14
C ILE A 415 7.69 0.38 -10.64
N ALA A 416 8.42 1.29 -11.26
CA ALA A 416 8.96 1.10 -12.59
C ALA A 416 10.43 0.62 -12.51
N LEU A 417 10.71 -0.52 -13.11
CA LEU A 417 12.07 -1.05 -13.26
C LEU A 417 12.66 -0.60 -14.60
N LEU A 418 13.55 0.38 -14.60
CA LEU A 418 14.21 0.86 -15.83
C LEU A 418 15.59 0.24 -16.06
N ALA A 419 15.99 -0.68 -15.20
CA ALA A 419 17.28 -1.35 -15.25
C ALA A 419 17.14 -2.86 -15.34
N ASN A 420 18.13 -3.50 -15.99
CA ASN A 420 18.22 -4.95 -16.04
C ASN A 420 18.64 -5.52 -14.68
N PHE A 421 17.70 -6.17 -14.00
CA PHE A 421 17.91 -7.05 -12.85
C PHE A 421 17.69 -8.51 -13.24
N SER A 422 17.98 -9.44 -12.32
CA SER A 422 17.70 -10.85 -12.56
C SER A 422 16.20 -11.09 -12.79
N GLU A 423 15.86 -12.10 -13.62
CA GLU A 423 14.45 -12.49 -13.82
C GLU A 423 13.79 -12.90 -12.48
N ASP A 424 14.52 -13.62 -11.62
CA ASP A 424 14.06 -13.94 -10.25
C ASP A 424 13.66 -12.71 -9.44
N PHE A 425 14.38 -11.58 -9.59
CA PHE A 425 14.02 -10.34 -8.91
C PHE A 425 12.76 -9.69 -9.50
N LYS A 426 12.61 -9.68 -10.82
CA LYS A 426 11.40 -9.17 -11.49
C LYS A 426 10.17 -9.98 -11.11
N ASP A 427 10.27 -11.30 -11.19
CA ASP A 427 9.20 -12.25 -10.84
C ASP A 427 8.71 -12.02 -9.41
N LYS A 428 9.63 -11.76 -8.47
CA LYS A 428 9.28 -11.42 -7.08
C LYS A 428 8.45 -10.15 -6.99
N LEU A 429 8.81 -9.08 -7.69
CA LEU A 429 8.08 -7.81 -7.63
C LEU A 429 6.74 -7.90 -8.38
N GLU A 430 6.66 -8.67 -9.45
CA GLU A 430 5.43 -8.92 -10.21
C GLU A 430 4.40 -9.71 -9.40
N LYS A 431 4.83 -10.75 -8.66
CA LYS A 431 3.97 -11.54 -7.76
C LYS A 431 3.28 -10.68 -6.70
N ILE A 432 3.93 -9.64 -6.21
CA ILE A 432 3.39 -8.70 -5.20
C ILE A 432 2.48 -7.64 -5.87
N GLY A 433 2.48 -7.57 -7.20
CA GLY A 433 1.64 -6.64 -7.97
C GLY A 433 2.09 -5.18 -7.87
N ILE A 434 3.37 -4.92 -7.58
CA ILE A 434 3.89 -3.56 -7.44
C ILE A 434 4.58 -3.06 -8.70
N LEU A 435 4.91 -3.92 -9.66
CA LEU A 435 5.48 -3.48 -10.94
C LEU A 435 4.44 -2.78 -11.81
N THR A 436 4.89 -1.75 -12.53
CA THR A 436 4.15 -1.09 -13.61
C THR A 436 5.10 -0.71 -14.74
N ASP A 437 4.65 -0.89 -15.98
CA ASP A 437 5.33 -0.37 -17.17
C ASP A 437 4.87 1.07 -17.49
N ASN A 438 3.80 1.54 -16.84
CA ASN A 438 3.30 2.90 -17.01
C ASN A 438 4.00 3.85 -16.03
N ILE A 439 4.86 4.71 -16.57
CA ILE A 439 5.63 5.66 -15.75
C ILE A 439 4.75 6.69 -15.02
N GLU A 440 3.54 6.98 -15.52
CA GLU A 440 2.63 7.91 -14.84
C GLU A 440 2.12 7.33 -13.51
N GLU A 441 2.00 6.00 -13.42
CA GLU A 441 1.53 5.29 -12.22
C GLU A 441 2.66 5.05 -11.21
N ALA A 442 3.93 5.12 -11.64
CA ALA A 442 5.07 4.79 -10.80
C ALA A 442 5.28 5.83 -9.69
N GLU A 443 5.35 5.36 -8.45
CA GLU A 443 5.73 6.13 -7.27
C GLU A 443 7.21 5.96 -6.94
N ILE A 444 7.81 4.84 -7.35
CA ILE A 444 9.25 4.58 -7.26
C ILE A 444 9.76 4.20 -8.65
N VAL A 445 10.93 4.72 -9.01
CA VAL A 445 11.68 4.24 -10.18
C VAL A 445 13.01 3.66 -9.72
N ILE A 446 13.34 2.48 -10.20
CA ILE A 446 14.65 1.86 -9.95
C ILE A 446 15.50 1.93 -11.22
N ILE A 447 16.69 2.52 -11.09
CA ILE A 447 17.56 2.84 -12.23
C ILE A 447 18.99 2.33 -12.07
N ARG A 448 19.73 2.36 -13.19
CA ARG A 448 21.20 2.22 -13.26
C ARG A 448 21.76 3.34 -14.15
N SER A 449 23.10 3.42 -14.23
CA SER A 449 23.84 4.49 -14.93
C SER A 449 23.48 4.72 -16.41
N LYS A 450 22.83 3.76 -17.09
CA LYS A 450 22.36 3.94 -18.48
C LYS A 450 21.07 4.76 -18.60
N ASN A 451 20.33 4.93 -17.51
CA ASN A 451 19.05 5.63 -17.52
C ASN A 451 19.26 7.12 -17.25
N LYS A 452 18.86 7.99 -18.18
CA LYS A 452 18.89 9.44 -17.96
C LYS A 452 17.58 9.91 -17.34
N ILE A 453 17.64 10.47 -16.13
CA ILE A 453 16.50 11.06 -15.43
C ILE A 453 16.59 12.57 -15.58
N ASN A 454 16.06 13.07 -16.70
CA ASN A 454 16.00 14.49 -17.04
C ASN A 454 14.58 15.05 -16.81
N LYS A 455 14.41 16.35 -17.03
CA LYS A 455 13.12 17.04 -16.92
C LYS A 455 12.00 16.36 -17.71
N ASP A 456 12.23 15.97 -18.97
CA ASP A 456 11.21 15.34 -19.82
C ASP A 456 10.71 14.00 -19.25
N PHE A 457 11.61 13.23 -18.62
CA PHE A 457 11.23 12.01 -17.92
C PHE A 457 10.37 12.33 -16.69
N LEU A 458 10.80 13.30 -15.89
CA LEU A 458 10.11 13.70 -14.66
C LEU A 458 8.73 14.31 -14.95
N ASP A 459 8.55 14.99 -16.08
CA ASP A 459 7.25 15.51 -16.55
C ASP A 459 6.21 14.40 -16.80
N LYS A 460 6.65 13.22 -17.24
CA LYS A 460 5.78 12.05 -17.42
C LYS A 460 5.51 11.34 -16.09
N ALA A 461 6.50 11.28 -15.19
CA ALA A 461 6.42 10.57 -13.93
C ALA A 461 5.67 11.36 -12.82
N LYS A 462 4.39 11.67 -13.06
CA LYS A 462 3.58 12.59 -12.22
C LYS A 462 3.43 12.15 -10.75
N ASN A 463 3.45 10.85 -10.50
CA ASN A 463 3.29 10.27 -9.15
C ASN A 463 4.61 9.91 -8.48
N LEU A 464 5.75 10.19 -9.13
CA LEU A 464 7.07 9.78 -8.64
C LEU A 464 7.40 10.47 -7.31
N LYS A 465 7.78 9.67 -6.32
CA LYS A 465 8.16 10.10 -4.97
C LYS A 465 9.61 9.77 -4.65
N ALA A 466 10.13 8.67 -5.19
CA ALA A 466 11.51 8.26 -4.94
C ALA A 466 12.19 7.62 -6.16
N ILE A 467 13.49 7.81 -6.24
CA ILE A 467 14.39 7.18 -7.22
C ILE A 467 15.38 6.31 -6.44
N ILE A 468 15.39 5.02 -6.73
CA ILE A 468 16.40 4.10 -6.18
C ILE A 468 17.43 3.83 -7.27
N THR A 469 18.68 4.21 -7.03
CA THR A 469 19.77 4.03 -7.99
C THR A 469 20.75 2.97 -7.53
N ALA A 470 20.95 1.95 -8.37
CA ALA A 470 21.87 0.85 -8.09
C ALA A 470 23.31 1.12 -8.55
N THR A 471 23.72 2.40 -8.52
CA THR A 471 25.03 2.89 -8.93
C THR A 471 25.55 3.98 -7.99
N HIS A 472 26.88 4.11 -7.91
CA HIS A 472 27.55 5.10 -7.06
C HIS A 472 27.68 6.50 -7.69
N GLY A 473 27.43 6.64 -8.99
CA GLY A 473 27.42 7.95 -9.67
C GLY A 473 25.99 8.42 -9.84
N LEU A 474 25.74 9.71 -9.66
CA LEU A 474 24.43 10.35 -9.80
C LEU A 474 24.39 11.33 -10.99
N ASP A 475 25.42 11.29 -11.83
CA ASP A 475 25.66 12.09 -13.03
C ASP A 475 24.59 11.94 -14.13
N HIS A 476 23.73 10.93 -14.00
CA HIS A 476 22.62 10.65 -14.92
C HIS A 476 21.26 11.15 -14.39
N ILE A 477 21.25 11.87 -13.26
CA ILE A 477 20.04 12.41 -12.60
C ILE A 477 20.13 13.94 -12.54
N ASP A 478 19.07 14.61 -12.99
CA ASP A 478 18.92 16.06 -12.85
C ASP A 478 18.50 16.42 -11.42
N PHE A 479 19.48 16.74 -10.57
CA PHE A 479 19.27 17.02 -9.15
C PHE A 479 18.42 18.25 -8.87
N GLU A 480 18.59 19.31 -9.66
CA GLU A 480 17.84 20.55 -9.48
C GLU A 480 16.34 20.28 -9.66
N GLU A 481 16.00 19.52 -10.69
CA GLU A 481 14.62 19.20 -11.00
C GLU A 481 14.01 18.19 -10.01
N VAL A 482 14.78 17.18 -9.60
CA VAL A 482 14.38 16.22 -8.55
C VAL A 482 14.09 16.94 -7.23
N ARG A 483 14.97 17.86 -6.83
CA ARG A 483 14.82 18.65 -5.59
C ARG A 483 13.60 19.57 -5.67
N ARG A 484 13.39 20.25 -6.80
CA ARG A 484 12.21 21.10 -7.03
C ARG A 484 10.89 20.35 -6.85
N ARG A 485 10.87 19.06 -7.22
CA ARG A 485 9.70 18.18 -7.12
C ARG A 485 9.59 17.42 -5.80
N LYS A 486 10.53 17.61 -4.87
CA LYS A 486 10.62 16.88 -3.58
C LYS A 486 10.65 15.35 -3.77
N ILE A 487 11.35 14.90 -4.81
CA ILE A 487 11.58 13.48 -5.07
C ILE A 487 12.84 13.05 -4.32
N GLU A 488 12.77 11.96 -3.56
CA GLU A 488 13.90 11.45 -2.78
C GLU A 488 14.81 10.57 -3.64
N ILE A 489 16.13 10.58 -3.38
CA ILE A 489 17.10 9.71 -4.06
C ILE A 489 17.72 8.76 -3.03
N TYR A 490 17.70 7.47 -3.35
CA TYR A 490 18.29 6.41 -2.54
C TYR A 490 19.39 5.68 -3.30
N GLU A 491 20.62 5.71 -2.79
CA GLU A 491 21.78 5.03 -3.40
C GLU A 491 21.99 3.63 -2.82
N VAL A 492 22.21 2.64 -3.69
CA VAL A 492 22.50 1.25 -3.30
C VAL A 492 23.99 0.94 -3.38
N ALA A 493 24.71 1.36 -2.34
CA ALA A 493 26.16 1.39 -2.28
C ALA A 493 26.84 0.09 -1.77
N VAL A 494 26.61 -1.07 -2.42
CA VAL A 494 26.98 -2.41 -1.89
C VAL A 494 28.01 -3.21 -2.70
N SER A 495 28.79 -2.55 -3.56
CA SER A 495 29.73 -3.20 -4.48
C SER A 495 31.20 -3.08 -4.10
N ALA A 496 31.53 -2.43 -2.98
CA ALA A 496 32.91 -2.05 -2.66
C ALA A 496 33.90 -3.23 -2.65
N ARG A 497 33.50 -4.35 -2.05
CA ARG A 497 34.31 -5.58 -2.02
C ARG A 497 34.61 -6.13 -3.41
N SER A 498 33.62 -6.15 -4.31
CA SER A 498 33.80 -6.68 -5.67
C SER A 498 34.75 -5.81 -6.49
N VAL A 499 34.66 -4.49 -6.34
CA VAL A 499 35.60 -3.58 -7.01
C VAL A 499 37.02 -3.79 -6.45
N ALA A 500 37.17 -3.89 -5.13
CA ALA A 500 38.46 -4.13 -4.50
C ALA A 500 39.10 -5.46 -4.95
N GLU A 501 38.31 -6.54 -5.06
CA GLU A 501 38.77 -7.83 -5.57
C GLU A 501 39.27 -7.71 -7.02
N LEU A 502 38.55 -6.99 -7.90
CA LEU A 502 39.01 -6.74 -9.26
C LEU A 502 40.29 -5.88 -9.29
N THR A 503 40.38 -4.83 -8.47
CA THR A 503 41.59 -4.00 -8.35
C THR A 503 42.81 -4.86 -8.05
N TYR A 504 42.71 -5.81 -7.12
CA TYR A 504 43.82 -6.74 -6.84
C TYR A 504 44.07 -7.74 -7.97
N ALA A 505 43.03 -8.23 -8.64
CA ALA A 505 43.20 -9.07 -9.81
C ALA A 505 44.00 -8.34 -10.91
N LEU A 506 43.71 -7.07 -11.17
CA LEU A 506 44.44 -6.23 -12.11
C LEU A 506 45.88 -5.96 -11.67
N ILE A 507 46.09 -5.65 -10.38
CA ILE A 507 47.43 -5.47 -9.79
C ILE A 507 48.29 -6.72 -9.99
N LEU A 508 47.76 -7.90 -9.66
CA LEU A 508 48.48 -9.16 -9.78
C LEU A 508 48.71 -9.52 -11.26
N ALA A 509 47.73 -9.28 -12.12
CA ALA A 509 47.85 -9.53 -13.54
C ALA A 509 48.97 -8.71 -14.20
N LEU A 510 49.10 -7.43 -13.84
CA LEU A 510 50.22 -6.58 -14.27
C LEU A 510 51.54 -7.04 -13.64
N SER A 511 51.59 -7.15 -12.30
CA SER A 511 52.82 -7.44 -11.57
C SER A 511 53.45 -8.77 -11.99
N ARG A 512 52.63 -9.75 -12.40
CA ARG A 512 53.07 -11.08 -12.83
C ARG A 512 52.98 -11.32 -14.34
N LYS A 513 52.70 -10.27 -15.13
CA LYS A 513 52.56 -10.33 -16.60
C LYS A 513 51.60 -11.44 -17.08
N ILE A 514 50.52 -11.70 -16.34
CA ILE A 514 49.65 -12.86 -16.55
C ILE A 514 49.00 -12.82 -17.94
N VAL A 515 48.46 -11.66 -18.33
CA VAL A 515 47.76 -11.48 -19.61
C VAL A 515 48.73 -11.62 -20.79
N GLU A 516 49.92 -11.01 -20.67
CA GLU A 516 50.97 -11.08 -21.69
C GLU A 516 51.44 -12.52 -21.89
N ALA A 517 51.76 -13.23 -20.80
CA ALA A 517 52.18 -14.64 -20.83
C ALA A 517 51.11 -15.55 -21.44
N ASN A 518 49.84 -15.38 -21.03
CA ASN A 518 48.71 -16.11 -21.60
C ASN A 518 48.56 -15.84 -23.12
N ASN A 519 48.66 -14.57 -23.54
CA ASN A 519 48.52 -14.20 -24.94
C ASN A 519 49.69 -14.74 -25.80
N ALA A 520 50.92 -14.72 -25.27
CA ALA A 520 52.08 -15.31 -25.93
C ALA A 520 51.92 -16.82 -26.12
N LEU A 521 51.54 -17.54 -25.07
CA LEU A 521 51.40 -19.00 -25.11
C LEU A 521 50.24 -19.45 -26.02
N LYS A 522 49.11 -18.73 -26.04
CA LYS A 522 48.01 -18.97 -26.99
C LYS A 522 48.41 -18.77 -28.45
N LYS A 523 49.45 -17.97 -28.70
CA LYS A 523 50.07 -17.78 -30.02
C LYS A 523 51.22 -18.78 -30.28
N GLY A 524 51.44 -19.75 -29.40
CA GLY A 524 52.51 -20.75 -29.51
C GLY A 524 53.90 -20.25 -29.10
N LEU A 525 54.02 -19.08 -28.50
CA LEU A 525 55.31 -18.48 -28.13
C LEU A 525 55.68 -18.84 -26.67
N TRP A 526 56.81 -19.53 -26.49
CA TRP A 526 57.36 -19.86 -25.17
C TRP A 526 58.36 -18.78 -24.70
N LYS A 527 57.86 -17.77 -23.99
CA LYS A 527 58.63 -16.58 -23.57
C LYS A 527 59.03 -16.56 -22.10
N LYS A 528 59.34 -17.72 -21.49
CA LYS A 528 59.56 -17.84 -20.03
C LYS A 528 60.51 -16.79 -19.43
N ASN A 529 61.63 -16.52 -20.11
CA ASN A 529 62.66 -15.61 -19.61
C ASN A 529 62.34 -14.11 -19.82
N GLU A 530 61.37 -13.78 -20.69
CA GLU A 530 60.88 -12.41 -20.91
C GLU A 530 59.72 -12.04 -19.94
N MET A 531 59.12 -13.06 -19.31
CA MET A 531 57.94 -12.95 -18.44
C MET A 531 58.31 -12.81 -16.95
N ILE A 532 59.45 -12.19 -16.65
CA ILE A 532 59.86 -11.92 -15.26
C ILE A 532 58.96 -10.82 -14.70
N GLY A 533 58.20 -11.17 -13.65
CA GLY A 533 57.35 -10.25 -12.90
C GLY A 533 57.96 -9.85 -11.55
N THR A 534 57.20 -9.10 -10.76
CA THR A 534 57.52 -8.72 -9.38
C THR A 534 56.49 -9.27 -8.41
N GLU A 535 56.94 -9.52 -7.17
CA GLU A 535 56.06 -9.72 -6.03
C GLU A 535 55.50 -8.37 -5.54
N ILE A 536 54.30 -8.43 -4.94
CA ILE A 536 53.65 -7.27 -4.32
C ILE A 536 53.94 -7.16 -2.82
N TYR A 537 54.43 -8.24 -2.20
CA TYR A 537 54.79 -8.23 -0.78
C TYR A 537 55.86 -7.17 -0.49
N GLY A 538 55.66 -6.39 0.58
CA GLY A 538 56.55 -5.31 0.98
C GLY A 538 56.54 -4.06 0.07
N LYS A 539 55.84 -4.09 -1.07
CA LYS A 539 55.68 -2.93 -1.97
C LYS A 539 54.73 -1.89 -1.39
N LYS A 540 54.91 -0.64 -1.80
CA LYS A 540 54.06 0.48 -1.42
C LYS A 540 52.86 0.61 -2.36
N LEU A 541 51.65 0.46 -1.82
CA LEU A 541 50.38 0.71 -2.51
C LEU A 541 49.87 2.11 -2.13
N GLY A 542 49.86 3.02 -3.10
CA GLY A 542 49.25 4.33 -2.99
C GLY A 542 47.78 4.29 -3.37
N ILE A 543 46.91 4.62 -2.43
CA ILE A 543 45.46 4.70 -2.61
C ILE A 543 45.06 6.16 -2.69
N VAL A 544 44.53 6.57 -3.84
CA VAL A 544 43.94 7.90 -4.05
C VAL A 544 42.43 7.77 -3.87
N GLY A 545 41.90 8.32 -2.79
CA GLY A 545 40.50 8.21 -2.37
C GLY A 545 40.26 7.11 -1.33
N PHE A 546 39.90 7.50 -0.12
CA PHE A 546 39.74 6.62 1.04
C PHE A 546 38.27 6.49 1.50
N GLY A 547 37.39 6.42 0.51
CA GLY A 547 35.98 6.04 0.69
C GLY A 547 35.78 4.53 0.91
N ARG A 548 34.56 4.04 0.69
CA ARG A 548 34.19 2.62 0.91
C ARG A 548 35.09 1.64 0.15
N ILE A 549 35.41 1.94 -1.11
CA ILE A 549 36.26 1.07 -1.95
C ILE A 549 37.72 1.16 -1.50
N GLY A 550 38.26 2.36 -1.33
CA GLY A 550 39.65 2.57 -0.88
C GLY A 550 39.94 1.88 0.46
N LYS A 551 38.99 1.90 1.40
CA LYS A 551 39.10 1.18 2.68
C LYS A 551 39.19 -0.34 2.50
N GLU A 552 38.35 -0.93 1.64
CA GLU A 552 38.43 -2.37 1.33
C GLU A 552 39.74 -2.73 0.63
N VAL A 553 40.21 -1.87 -0.28
CA VAL A 553 41.49 -2.06 -0.97
C VAL A 553 42.66 -2.00 0.02
N ALA A 554 42.67 -1.04 0.94
CA ALA A 554 43.66 -0.95 2.01
C ALA A 554 43.67 -2.20 2.90
N ARG A 555 42.48 -2.68 3.29
CA ARG A 555 42.30 -3.88 4.13
C ARG A 555 42.90 -5.11 3.47
N ILE A 556 42.61 -5.34 2.19
CA ILE A 556 43.16 -6.49 1.43
C ILE A 556 44.67 -6.33 1.25
N GLY A 557 45.17 -5.13 0.96
CA GLY A 557 46.59 -4.88 0.72
C GLY A 557 47.46 -5.14 1.94
N LYS A 558 46.98 -4.72 3.12
CA LYS A 558 47.60 -5.04 4.40
C LYS A 558 47.67 -6.55 4.62
N ALA A 559 46.58 -7.26 4.34
CA ALA A 559 46.54 -8.72 4.47
C ALA A 559 47.50 -9.42 3.49
N LEU A 560 47.81 -8.80 2.35
CA LEU A 560 48.81 -9.28 1.37
C LEU A 560 50.26 -8.81 1.69
N GLY A 561 50.47 -8.11 2.81
CA GLY A 561 51.79 -7.65 3.26
C GLY A 561 52.32 -6.42 2.52
N MET A 562 51.45 -5.62 1.90
CA MET A 562 51.83 -4.34 1.29
C MET A 562 51.90 -3.22 2.33
N LYS A 563 52.70 -2.18 2.04
CA LYS A 563 52.71 -0.92 2.80
C LYS A 563 51.72 0.04 2.18
N ILE A 564 50.74 0.53 2.94
CA ILE A 564 49.64 1.31 2.39
C ILE A 564 49.87 2.80 2.62
N LEU A 565 49.91 3.56 1.53
CA LEU A 565 49.92 5.03 1.54
C LEU A 565 48.55 5.52 1.09
N VAL A 566 47.97 6.49 1.78
CA VAL A 566 46.63 7.01 1.48
C VAL A 566 46.68 8.51 1.29
N TYR A 567 46.10 8.97 0.18
CA TYR A 567 45.78 10.37 -0.07
C TYR A 567 44.30 10.50 -0.37
N ASP A 568 43.61 11.41 0.30
CA ASP A 568 42.25 11.79 -0.01
C ASP A 568 42.09 13.30 0.21
N PRO A 569 41.70 14.08 -0.81
CA PRO A 569 41.62 15.54 -0.71
C PRO A 569 40.54 16.04 0.26
N TYR A 570 39.61 15.17 0.69
CA TYR A 570 38.48 15.53 1.56
C TYR A 570 38.61 14.97 2.98
N ILE A 571 39.69 14.25 3.29
CA ILE A 571 39.94 13.68 4.61
C ILE A 571 41.13 14.39 5.25
N THR A 572 41.00 14.75 6.53
CA THR A 572 42.08 15.35 7.31
C THR A 572 42.88 14.29 8.05
N THR A 573 44.13 14.59 8.38
CA THR A 573 44.99 13.74 9.23
C THR A 573 44.32 13.40 10.57
N LYS A 574 43.47 14.29 11.10
CA LYS A 574 42.71 14.07 12.34
C LYS A 574 41.63 12.99 12.19
N SER A 575 40.89 12.99 11.08
CA SER A 575 39.88 11.97 10.76
C SER A 575 40.48 10.61 10.35
N PHE A 576 41.77 10.57 10.06
CA PHE A 576 42.49 9.35 9.68
C PHE A 576 43.14 8.62 10.87
N LYS A 577 43.21 9.24 12.05
CA LYS A 577 43.86 8.68 13.26
C LYS A 577 43.30 7.34 13.75
N GLU A 578 42.14 6.91 13.28
CA GLU A 578 41.58 5.60 13.61
C GLU A 578 42.24 4.44 12.84
N HIS A 579 43.21 4.75 11.97
CA HIS A 579 43.90 3.80 11.10
C HIS A 579 45.43 3.85 11.30
N ASP A 580 45.89 3.62 12.54
CA ASP A 580 47.30 3.69 12.95
C ASP A 580 48.27 2.82 12.12
N ASP A 581 47.75 1.82 11.42
CA ASP A 581 48.54 0.90 10.59
C ASP A 581 48.69 1.34 9.11
N LEU A 582 48.14 2.50 8.74
CA LEU A 582 48.20 3.05 7.38
C LEU A 582 48.95 4.39 7.38
N GLU A 583 49.68 4.69 6.31
CA GLU A 583 50.42 5.95 6.17
C GLU A 583 49.57 6.98 5.41
N PHE A 584 49.07 8.01 6.08
CA PHE A 584 48.43 9.15 5.41
C PHE A 584 49.49 10.10 4.84
N VAL A 585 49.35 10.51 3.59
CA VAL A 585 50.23 11.48 2.95
C VAL A 585 49.45 12.73 2.56
N ASP A 586 49.99 13.90 2.90
CA ASP A 586 49.25 15.17 2.80
C ASP A 586 49.13 15.70 1.35
N THR A 587 49.90 15.16 0.40
CA THR A 587 49.89 15.60 -1.00
C THR A 587 49.86 14.43 -1.96
N LEU A 588 49.17 14.61 -3.09
CA LEU A 588 49.15 13.63 -4.19
C LEU A 588 50.58 13.37 -4.71
N GLU A 589 51.41 14.42 -4.83
CA GLU A 589 52.80 14.29 -5.27
C GLU A 589 53.61 13.33 -4.38
N ASN A 590 53.47 13.43 -3.06
CA ASN A 590 54.14 12.52 -2.13
C ASN A 590 53.68 11.07 -2.32
N LEU A 591 52.38 10.85 -2.55
CA LEU A 591 51.85 9.53 -2.85
C LEU A 591 52.46 8.96 -4.14
N LEU A 592 52.45 9.73 -5.23
CA LEU A 592 52.91 9.29 -6.55
C LEU A 592 54.40 8.93 -6.54
N ARG A 593 55.24 9.75 -5.90
CA ARG A 593 56.70 9.51 -5.83
C ARG A 593 57.07 8.28 -5.01
N ASN A 594 56.31 7.99 -3.95
CA ASN A 594 56.67 6.95 -2.99
C ASN A 594 56.02 5.59 -3.28
N SER A 595 54.98 5.53 -4.10
CA SER A 595 54.23 4.31 -4.37
C SER A 595 54.86 3.48 -5.50
N ASP A 596 54.81 2.15 -5.35
CA ASP A 596 55.14 1.20 -6.43
C ASP A 596 53.90 0.87 -7.27
N ILE A 597 52.72 0.98 -6.67
CA ILE A 597 51.44 0.75 -7.32
C ILE A 597 50.49 1.86 -6.86
N ILE A 598 49.81 2.51 -7.78
CA ILE A 598 48.86 3.60 -7.50
C ILE A 598 47.47 3.13 -7.95
N THR A 599 46.46 3.26 -7.10
CA THR A 599 45.07 2.90 -7.42
C THR A 599 44.10 4.04 -7.11
N LEU A 600 43.19 4.29 -8.04
CA LEU A 600 42.26 5.44 -8.00
C LEU A 600 40.84 5.00 -7.59
N HIS A 601 40.31 5.62 -6.53
CA HIS A 601 39.00 5.36 -5.94
C HIS A 601 38.26 6.65 -5.53
N ILE A 602 38.41 7.72 -6.31
CA ILE A 602 37.75 9.02 -6.10
C ILE A 602 36.56 9.21 -7.03
N ALA A 603 35.64 10.11 -6.64
CA ALA A 603 34.56 10.56 -7.52
C ALA A 603 35.10 11.50 -8.61
N LEU A 604 34.41 11.55 -9.76
CA LEU A 604 34.67 12.55 -10.79
C LEU A 604 33.98 13.85 -10.41
N THR A 605 34.76 14.90 -10.24
CA THR A 605 34.34 16.29 -10.01
C THR A 605 35.14 17.20 -10.94
N PRO A 606 34.76 18.47 -11.10
CA PRO A 606 35.58 19.42 -11.86
C PRO A 606 37.04 19.51 -11.40
N GLU A 607 37.31 19.26 -10.11
CA GLU A 607 38.66 19.28 -9.51
C GLU A 607 39.44 17.97 -9.72
N THR A 608 38.76 16.84 -9.95
CA THR A 608 39.41 15.54 -10.15
C THR A 608 39.44 15.08 -11.61
N GLU A 609 38.80 15.81 -12.52
CA GLU A 609 38.94 15.60 -13.98
C GLU A 609 40.38 15.91 -14.41
N GLY A 610 41.02 14.94 -15.08
CA GLY A 610 42.42 15.04 -15.49
C GLY A 610 43.43 15.07 -14.34
N LEU A 611 43.05 14.63 -13.13
CA LEU A 611 43.91 14.63 -11.94
C LEU A 611 45.28 13.95 -12.19
N ILE A 612 45.30 12.88 -12.99
CA ILE A 612 46.53 12.21 -13.40
C ILE A 612 46.85 12.59 -14.85
N GLY A 613 47.65 13.63 -15.02
CA GLY A 613 48.14 14.13 -16.31
C GLY A 613 49.63 13.84 -16.55
N GLU A 614 50.21 14.50 -17.55
CA GLU A 614 51.62 14.29 -17.94
C GLU A 614 52.60 14.58 -16.80
N ARG A 615 52.35 15.65 -16.03
CA ARG A 615 53.18 15.98 -14.86
C ARG A 615 53.15 14.84 -13.85
N GLU A 616 51.97 14.34 -13.52
CA GLU A 616 51.76 13.32 -12.50
C GLU A 616 52.38 11.99 -12.91
N PHE A 617 52.25 11.58 -14.18
CA PHE A 617 52.94 10.39 -14.68
C PHE A 617 54.47 10.50 -14.56
N LYS A 618 55.05 11.68 -14.80
CA LYS A 618 56.50 11.91 -14.64
C LYS A 618 56.96 11.93 -13.18
N LEU A 619 56.05 12.11 -12.22
CA LEU A 619 56.36 12.03 -10.79
C LEU A 619 56.41 10.58 -10.28
N MET A 620 55.75 9.66 -10.99
CA MET A 620 55.72 8.24 -10.64
C MET A 620 57.09 7.58 -10.90
N LYS A 621 57.33 6.45 -10.24
CA LYS A 621 58.51 5.62 -10.56
C LYS A 621 58.33 5.00 -11.95
N THR A 622 59.41 4.87 -12.71
CA THR A 622 59.39 4.14 -13.98
C THR A 622 59.00 2.67 -13.84
N SER A 623 59.15 2.11 -12.63
CA SER A 623 58.69 0.78 -12.26
C SER A 623 57.24 0.71 -11.76
N ALA A 624 56.53 1.83 -11.67
CA ALA A 624 55.22 1.89 -11.04
C ALA A 624 54.07 1.43 -11.96
N TYR A 625 53.00 0.94 -11.35
CA TYR A 625 51.74 0.62 -12.04
C TYR A 625 50.61 1.58 -11.63
N LEU A 626 49.77 1.97 -12.60
CA LEU A 626 48.53 2.73 -12.35
C LEU A 626 47.29 1.84 -12.53
N ILE A 627 46.38 1.84 -11.57
CA ILE A 627 45.11 1.11 -11.64
C ILE A 627 43.95 2.11 -11.52
N ASN A 628 43.06 2.13 -12.52
CA ASN A 628 41.85 2.96 -12.46
C ASN A 628 40.59 2.10 -12.58
N THR A 629 39.86 1.98 -11.48
CA THR A 629 38.54 1.33 -11.40
C THR A 629 37.47 2.32 -10.89
N SER A 630 37.68 3.62 -11.11
CA SER A 630 36.82 4.70 -10.61
C SER A 630 36.02 5.38 -11.72
N ARG A 631 36.59 6.36 -12.42
CA ARG A 631 36.03 7.01 -13.61
C ARG A 631 37.14 7.28 -14.64
N GLY A 632 36.83 7.14 -15.93
CA GLY A 632 37.80 7.30 -17.02
C GLY A 632 38.48 8.66 -17.01
N LYS A 633 37.65 9.73 -16.96
CA LYS A 633 38.07 11.14 -17.03
C LYS A 633 38.98 11.63 -15.91
N ILE A 634 39.23 10.83 -14.87
CA ILE A 634 40.21 11.17 -13.81
C ILE A 634 41.65 11.09 -14.36
N VAL A 635 41.88 10.24 -15.36
CA VAL A 635 43.19 10.09 -15.99
C VAL A 635 43.15 10.74 -17.37
N ASP A 636 44.09 11.63 -17.65
CA ASP A 636 44.23 12.17 -19.01
C ASP A 636 44.66 11.04 -19.96
N LYS A 637 43.79 10.73 -20.91
CA LYS A 637 43.98 9.62 -21.86
C LYS A 637 45.23 9.78 -22.72
N GLN A 638 45.54 11.00 -23.17
CA GLN A 638 46.71 11.25 -24.03
C GLN A 638 48.01 11.14 -23.23
N ALA A 639 48.00 11.67 -22.01
CA ALA A 639 49.13 11.55 -21.08
C ALA A 639 49.42 10.08 -20.75
N LEU A 640 48.38 9.27 -20.51
CA LEU A 640 48.54 7.84 -20.24
C LEU A 640 49.19 7.11 -21.43
N TYR A 641 48.74 7.37 -22.66
CA TYR A 641 49.30 6.71 -23.85
C TYR A 641 50.77 7.09 -24.06
N ARG A 642 51.13 8.36 -23.84
CA ARG A 642 52.53 8.78 -23.86
C ARG A 642 53.33 8.15 -22.73
N ALA A 643 52.80 8.09 -21.52
CA ALA A 643 53.46 7.47 -20.37
C ALA A 643 53.80 6.00 -20.63
N LEU A 644 52.88 5.24 -21.25
CA LEU A 644 53.10 3.84 -21.61
C LEU A 644 54.09 3.68 -22.78
N LYS A 645 54.00 4.55 -23.79
CA LYS A 645 54.86 4.49 -24.99
C LYS A 645 56.30 4.92 -24.73
N GLU A 646 56.47 5.98 -23.94
CA GLU A 646 57.77 6.58 -23.58
C GLU A 646 58.39 5.92 -22.33
N GLY A 647 57.68 5.01 -21.66
CA GLY A 647 58.20 4.27 -20.51
C GLY A 647 58.31 5.09 -19.22
N TRP A 648 57.44 6.09 -19.03
CA TRP A 648 57.38 6.85 -17.78
C TRP A 648 56.88 6.01 -16.61
N ILE A 649 56.08 4.97 -16.90
CA ILE A 649 55.58 3.98 -15.94
C ILE A 649 55.71 2.57 -16.53
N ALA A 650 55.68 1.54 -15.67
CA ALA A 650 55.84 0.15 -16.10
C ALA A 650 54.59 -0.39 -16.79
N GLY A 651 53.40 0.08 -16.41
CA GLY A 651 52.14 -0.33 -17.00
C GLY A 651 50.91 0.24 -16.32
N ALA A 652 49.74 -0.02 -16.87
CA ALA A 652 48.47 0.43 -16.30
C ALA A 652 47.33 -0.57 -16.50
N ALA A 653 46.29 -0.48 -15.67
CA ALA A 653 45.05 -1.22 -15.83
C ALA A 653 43.83 -0.30 -15.69
N LEU A 654 42.91 -0.38 -16.65
CA LEU A 654 41.70 0.44 -16.71
C LEU A 654 40.45 -0.44 -16.76
N ASP A 655 39.52 -0.23 -15.84
CA ASP A 655 38.16 -0.78 -15.92
C ASP A 655 37.15 0.24 -16.43
N VAL A 656 37.52 1.51 -16.57
CA VAL A 656 36.61 2.63 -16.84
C VAL A 656 37.16 3.53 -17.95
N PHE A 657 36.27 4.17 -18.72
CA PHE A 657 36.65 4.97 -19.89
C PHE A 657 35.83 6.27 -20.00
N ASP A 658 36.35 7.27 -20.71
CA ASP A 658 35.65 8.55 -20.95
C ASP A 658 34.35 8.37 -21.73
N THR A 659 34.34 7.38 -22.62
CA THR A 659 33.19 6.95 -23.41
C THR A 659 33.14 5.43 -23.38
N GLU A 660 32.01 4.87 -22.98
CA GLU A 660 31.82 3.44 -22.80
C GLU A 660 30.68 2.93 -23.72
N PRO A 661 30.95 2.02 -24.69
CA PRO A 661 32.23 1.37 -24.97
C PRO A 661 33.25 2.31 -25.63
N PRO A 662 34.56 2.12 -25.39
CA PRO A 662 35.59 2.91 -26.04
C PRO A 662 35.59 2.65 -27.56
N GLN A 663 35.62 3.70 -28.36
CA GLN A 663 35.54 3.61 -29.82
C GLN A 663 36.89 3.41 -30.51
N ASP A 664 37.99 3.54 -29.79
CA ASP A 664 39.33 3.62 -30.37
C ASP A 664 40.08 2.29 -30.22
N GLY A 665 40.58 1.73 -31.33
CA GLY A 665 41.37 0.50 -31.35
C GLY A 665 42.78 0.61 -30.73
N GLN A 666 43.10 1.74 -30.10
CA GLN A 666 44.44 2.14 -29.67
C GLN A 666 44.99 1.33 -28.49
N PHE A 667 44.16 0.53 -27.81
CA PHE A 667 44.62 -0.36 -26.73
C PHE A 667 45.40 -1.58 -27.23
N LYS A 668 45.30 -1.92 -28.53
CA LYS A 668 45.90 -3.15 -29.08
C LYS A 668 47.44 -3.15 -29.08
N ASP A 669 48.04 -1.96 -29.06
CA ASP A 669 49.48 -1.79 -29.28
C ASP A 669 50.28 -1.79 -27.96
N PHE A 670 49.62 -1.82 -26.80
CA PHE A 670 50.25 -1.76 -25.48
C PHE A 670 50.22 -3.12 -24.79
N HIS A 671 51.38 -3.80 -24.72
CA HIS A 671 51.53 -5.05 -23.99
C HIS A 671 51.47 -4.88 -22.45
N ASN A 672 51.73 -3.67 -21.97
CA ASN A 672 51.73 -3.27 -20.57
C ASN A 672 50.45 -2.51 -20.13
N LEU A 673 49.36 -2.64 -20.90
CA LEU A 673 48.05 -2.09 -20.57
C LEU A 673 47.01 -3.22 -20.48
N ILE A 674 46.31 -3.32 -19.35
CA ILE A 674 45.16 -4.21 -19.18
C ILE A 674 43.89 -3.36 -19.22
N VAL A 675 42.89 -3.80 -19.98
CA VAL A 675 41.59 -3.14 -20.06
C VAL A 675 40.46 -4.13 -19.81
N THR A 676 39.45 -3.71 -19.04
CA THR A 676 38.22 -4.49 -18.78
C THR A 676 36.98 -3.62 -19.01
N PRO A 677 35.84 -4.19 -19.43
CA PRO A 677 34.67 -3.42 -19.84
C PRO A 677 33.77 -3.01 -18.66
N HIS A 678 34.33 -2.30 -17.68
CA HIS A 678 33.61 -1.80 -16.49
C HIS A 678 32.93 -2.88 -15.67
N ILE A 679 33.70 -3.91 -15.31
CA ILE A 679 33.23 -5.10 -14.60
C ILE A 679 33.47 -5.06 -13.08
N GLY A 680 33.99 -3.96 -12.52
CA GLY A 680 34.31 -3.84 -11.09
C GLY A 680 33.15 -4.20 -10.15
N ALA A 681 31.92 -3.90 -10.53
CA ALA A 681 30.73 -4.24 -9.75
C ALA A 681 29.94 -5.45 -10.29
N CYS A 682 30.45 -6.14 -11.31
CA CYS A 682 29.75 -7.19 -12.05
C CYS A 682 29.99 -8.60 -11.46
N THR A 683 29.54 -8.80 -10.22
CA THR A 683 29.56 -10.12 -9.55
C THR A 683 28.14 -10.57 -9.18
N LEU A 684 27.93 -11.88 -9.04
CA LEU A 684 26.65 -12.44 -8.60
C LEU A 684 26.29 -11.95 -7.19
N GLU A 685 27.30 -11.89 -6.31
CA GLU A 685 27.17 -11.44 -4.92
C GLU A 685 26.82 -9.96 -4.83
N ALA A 686 27.43 -9.10 -5.65
CA ALA A 686 27.08 -7.67 -5.68
C ALA A 686 25.66 -7.46 -6.19
N ASN A 687 25.22 -8.19 -7.22
CA ASN A 687 23.85 -8.10 -7.72
C ASN A 687 22.83 -8.54 -6.66
N ARG A 688 23.05 -9.67 -5.98
CA ARG A 688 22.18 -10.12 -4.87
C ARG A 688 22.11 -9.12 -3.72
N ARG A 689 23.24 -8.53 -3.33
CA ARG A 689 23.27 -7.46 -2.31
C ARG A 689 22.47 -6.23 -2.75
N LYS A 690 22.56 -5.84 -4.02
CA LYS A 690 21.80 -4.71 -4.57
C LYS A 690 20.30 -4.98 -4.51
N GLU A 691 19.87 -6.13 -5.04
CA GLU A 691 18.46 -6.55 -5.05
C GLU A 691 17.87 -6.60 -3.64
N ARG A 692 18.62 -7.17 -2.68
CA ARG A 692 18.20 -7.18 -1.27
C ARG A 692 18.03 -5.77 -0.71
N ARG A 693 19.02 -4.89 -0.89
CA ARG A 693 18.94 -3.51 -0.36
C ARG A 693 17.82 -2.71 -1.02
N ILE A 694 17.55 -2.94 -2.30
CA ILE A 694 16.40 -2.33 -2.99
C ILE A 694 15.08 -2.75 -2.32
N ILE A 695 14.90 -4.03 -1.99
CA ILE A 695 13.70 -4.50 -1.29
C ILE A 695 13.57 -3.86 0.10
N GLU A 696 14.67 -3.74 0.84
CA GLU A 696 14.68 -3.07 2.14
C GLU A 696 14.26 -1.59 2.00
N LEU A 697 14.80 -0.88 1.02
CA LEU A 697 14.42 0.51 0.72
C LEU A 697 12.94 0.67 0.32
N ILE A 698 12.40 -0.25 -0.49
CA ILE A 698 10.98 -0.22 -0.87
C ILE A 698 10.09 -0.31 0.38
N LYS A 699 10.46 -1.16 1.35
CA LYS A 699 9.73 -1.28 2.62
C LYS A 699 9.84 -0.01 3.46
N GLU A 700 11.06 0.50 3.63
CA GLU A 700 11.32 1.75 4.35
C GLU A 700 10.48 2.92 3.77
N ILE A 701 10.39 3.02 2.44
CA ILE A 701 9.58 4.04 1.76
C ILE A 701 8.07 3.80 1.97
N ALA A 702 7.61 2.54 1.94
CA ALA A 702 6.21 2.20 2.17
C ALA A 702 5.77 2.50 3.62
N ASP A 703 6.61 2.19 4.61
CA ASP A 703 6.32 2.42 6.03
C ASP A 703 6.31 3.91 6.36
N ASN A 704 7.21 4.69 5.76
CA ASN A 704 7.24 6.15 5.90
C ASN A 704 6.08 6.86 5.17
N LYS A 705 5.32 6.20 4.29
CA LYS A 705 4.03 6.74 3.82
C LYS A 705 2.96 6.75 4.92
N LYS A 706 3.12 5.96 5.99
CA LYS A 706 2.15 5.88 7.11
C LYS A 706 2.49 6.82 8.28
N CYS A 707 3.71 7.35 8.37
CA CYS A 707 4.12 8.34 9.37
C CYS A 707 4.81 9.55 8.71
N SER A 708 4.22 10.73 8.88
CA SER A 708 4.61 12.00 8.27
C SER A 708 6.07 12.46 8.46
N PHE A 709 6.58 13.17 7.45
CA PHE A 709 7.63 14.22 7.42
C PHE A 709 8.83 14.12 8.38
N SER A 710 10.04 14.12 7.82
CA SER A 710 11.16 14.93 8.35
C SER A 710 12.23 15.24 7.30
N ASN A 711 12.42 16.55 7.10
CA ASN A 711 13.62 17.34 6.84
C ASN A 711 14.77 16.79 5.95
N PHE A 712 15.01 17.51 4.85
CA PHE A 712 16.36 17.90 4.42
C PHE A 712 16.50 19.42 4.48
#